data_AF-A0A661KAR5-F1
#
_entry.id   AF-A0A661KAR5-F1
#
_cell.length_a   1.000
_cell.length_b   1.000
_cell.length_c   1.000
_cell.angle_alpha   90.00
_cell.angle_beta   90.00
_cell.angle_gamma   90.00
#
_symmetry.space_group_name_H-M   'P 1'
#
loop_
_entity.id
_entity.type
_entity.pdbx_description
1 polymer ?
#
loop_
_entity_poly.entity_id
_entity_poly.type
_entity_poly.pdbx_seq_one_letter_code
_entity_poly.pdbx_strand_id
1 'polypeptide(L)'
;EIPTKLKVSNDVATNIKELDKYRQVLERLHKRNSSWWIPRMGLRQSLVLERKLATQYVKLFQEKVLWPLDDNYGRQLALVTAQTPHPIIASNVDLLTRRLYLLKARMKGGHFQELSSMKQPDYGFYLKNSLGGDNIEALVGPTKRTYLTYLAFQGEDRYLKKEFQELNEWLKKLLKTEGIGLFWLTSWANLQKETLKPITYTFFWGGDEKLEQQIGPHIARAYTPEGWAAITSFINEIADVYEDPKGLEAHKKAYVKVYKSEYFKAWENFIKAFPNGYKLWPERVGQREIASRFGTNASPYRKLFKVLPVELVPARGSSEPAWVELIDSYLRLGNPEYQHLLKTGKKGFRAFMMKGGSKFYKWVKRELQGEEAARLYDRDKLAYGFLTKYESGINTFSHEILSPKSCFESASKAFEEGYSKLVAPKHPILSAEWNYEKYRNIMSKGASDEDAFWGLMESPIKFLWHFCVQETAFYLQELWEKDVLAEVEGLPSNRAMEILLGQQGKLWSFLSGPAAPFVKRKGRRGYQLKVVLGESVPLNTNFLSFAKRGKAGRGVVTGTHTVHIETLPTDANVGARLKPHETRLVLKCSTGVQKLINYNYPRSADFEWNPDSCDEVILQIMVGDVVLTKRYQGVEAFPSFLRDFRYGKKTFKRKDFPKQASKLAEYGIKTITVKYKFRGHLPLINVLGVAPRRVPRQIISVSEQQGESGK
;
A
#
# COMPACT_ATOMS: atom_id res chain seq x y z
N GLU A 1 -2.40 11.37 -68.28
CA GLU A 1 -1.11 12.01 -68.57
C GLU A 1 -0.05 11.49 -67.60
N ILE A 2 1.15 11.16 -68.10
CA ILE A 2 2.29 10.75 -67.28
C ILE A 2 3.19 11.98 -67.18
N PRO A 3 3.39 12.58 -66.00
CA PRO A 3 4.24 13.76 -65.87
C PRO A 3 5.68 13.37 -66.20
N THR A 4 6.18 13.80 -67.35
CA THR A 4 7.53 13.48 -67.85
C THR A 4 8.64 14.36 -67.25
N LYS A 5 8.27 15.40 -66.48
CA LYS A 5 9.19 16.25 -65.71
C LYS A 5 8.64 16.47 -64.30
N LEU A 6 9.30 15.90 -63.29
CA LEU A 6 9.08 16.28 -61.90
C LEU A 6 9.77 17.62 -61.60
N LYS A 7 9.03 18.58 -61.03
CA LYS A 7 9.62 19.75 -60.37
C LYS A 7 9.65 19.48 -58.88
N VAL A 8 10.84 19.21 -58.36
CA VAL A 8 11.12 19.14 -56.92
C VAL A 8 11.61 20.50 -56.44
N SER A 9 11.30 20.83 -55.19
CA SER A 9 11.65 22.09 -54.53
C SER A 9 12.92 21.95 -53.69
N ASN A 10 13.33 23.02 -53.01
CA ASN A 10 14.40 22.96 -52.00
C ASN A 10 13.89 22.47 -50.64
N ASP A 11 12.57 22.38 -50.42
CA ASP A 11 11.97 21.89 -49.19
C ASP A 11 11.78 20.37 -49.22
N VAL A 12 12.41 19.68 -48.27
CA VAL A 12 12.42 18.22 -48.16
C VAL A 12 11.01 17.67 -47.88
N ALA A 13 10.23 18.34 -47.03
CA ALA A 13 8.87 17.91 -46.69
C ALA A 13 7.95 17.93 -47.92
N THR A 14 8.05 18.98 -48.74
CA THR A 14 7.35 19.09 -50.02
C THR A 14 7.82 18.01 -50.99
N ASN A 15 9.14 17.76 -51.08
CA ASN A 15 9.69 16.73 -51.96
C ASN A 15 9.21 15.32 -51.62
N ILE A 16 9.07 14.97 -50.34
CA ILE A 16 8.48 13.70 -49.89
C ILE A 16 7.06 13.53 -50.45
N LYS A 17 6.22 14.58 -50.37
CA LYS A 17 4.83 14.53 -50.84
C LYS A 17 4.76 14.40 -52.37
N GLU A 18 5.57 15.16 -53.09
CA GLU A 18 5.60 15.11 -54.56
C GLU A 18 6.13 13.78 -55.08
N LEU A 19 7.15 13.21 -54.44
CA LEU A 19 7.66 11.89 -54.77
C LEU A 19 6.68 10.77 -54.39
N ASP A 20 5.89 10.90 -53.32
CA ASP A 20 4.84 9.92 -53.00
C ASP A 20 3.72 9.92 -54.06
N LYS A 21 3.36 11.08 -54.64
CA LYS A 21 2.46 11.14 -55.79
C LYS A 21 3.08 10.48 -57.02
N TYR A 22 4.35 10.75 -57.30
CA TYR A 22 5.04 10.18 -58.46
C TYR A 22 5.22 8.66 -58.34
N ARG A 23 5.51 8.14 -57.15
CA ARG A 23 5.54 6.71 -56.85
C ARG A 23 4.27 6.01 -57.31
N GLN A 24 3.09 6.59 -57.08
CA GLN A 24 1.82 5.99 -57.51
C GLN A 24 1.70 5.87 -59.03
N VAL A 25 2.34 6.75 -59.79
CA VAL A 25 2.42 6.65 -61.26
C VAL A 25 3.35 5.50 -61.65
N LEU A 26 4.53 5.42 -61.02
CA LEU A 26 5.51 4.38 -61.26
C LEU A 26 4.98 2.98 -60.91
N GLU A 27 4.30 2.83 -59.77
CA GLU A 27 3.69 1.56 -59.34
C GLU A 27 2.57 1.11 -60.27
N ARG A 28 1.71 2.03 -60.73
CA ARG A 28 0.66 1.70 -61.72
C ARG A 28 1.27 1.22 -63.04
N LEU A 29 2.34 1.86 -63.49
CA LEU A 29 3.06 1.46 -64.69
C LEU A 29 3.74 0.09 -64.53
N HIS A 30 4.45 -0.09 -63.41
CA HIS A 30 5.11 -1.35 -63.06
C HIS A 30 4.10 -2.51 -62.99
N LYS A 31 2.97 -2.33 -62.29
CA LYS A 31 1.93 -3.35 -62.17
C LYS A 31 1.33 -3.72 -63.53
N ARG A 32 1.06 -2.75 -64.41
CA ARG A 32 0.57 -3.00 -65.78
C ARG A 32 1.59 -3.73 -66.63
N ASN A 33 2.87 -3.39 -66.49
CA ASN A 33 3.95 -4.07 -67.19
C ASN A 33 4.15 -5.50 -66.65
N SER A 34 4.05 -5.73 -65.35
CA SER A 34 4.23 -7.05 -64.73
C SER A 34 3.05 -8.00 -64.97
N SER A 35 1.83 -7.48 -65.11
CA SER A 35 0.62 -8.26 -65.40
C SER A 35 0.42 -8.55 -66.90
N TRP A 36 1.42 -8.29 -67.73
CA TRP A 36 1.31 -8.41 -69.19
C TRP A 36 1.52 -9.87 -69.62
N TRP A 37 0.43 -10.54 -70.01
CA TRP A 37 0.42 -12.00 -70.24
C TRP A 37 0.62 -12.43 -71.70
N ILE A 38 0.40 -11.54 -72.68
CA ILE A 38 0.66 -11.81 -74.10
C ILE A 38 2.09 -11.39 -74.50
N PRO A 39 2.76 -12.07 -75.45
CA PRO A 39 4.03 -11.62 -75.99
C PRO A 39 3.94 -10.17 -76.47
N ARG A 40 4.92 -9.32 -76.10
CA ARG A 40 4.85 -7.87 -76.37
C ARG A 40 4.99 -7.49 -77.85
N MET A 41 5.25 -8.44 -78.76
CA MET A 41 5.37 -8.23 -80.21
C MET A 41 6.20 -6.98 -80.61
N GLY A 42 7.29 -6.71 -79.90
CA GLY A 42 8.15 -5.53 -80.14
C GLY A 42 7.73 -4.22 -79.44
N LEU A 43 6.53 -4.15 -78.85
CA LEU A 43 6.01 -3.00 -78.10
C LEU A 43 6.63 -2.90 -76.70
N ARG A 44 7.89 -2.44 -76.62
CA ARG A 44 8.65 -2.31 -75.37
C ARG A 44 8.69 -0.89 -74.80
N GLN A 45 7.97 0.07 -75.40
CA GLN A 45 7.99 1.49 -75.02
C GLN A 45 7.57 1.71 -73.57
N SER A 46 6.61 0.92 -73.05
CA SER A 46 6.18 1.01 -71.65
C SER A 46 7.26 0.58 -70.67
N LEU A 47 8.10 -0.39 -71.02
CA LEU A 47 9.24 -0.83 -70.21
C LEU A 47 10.38 0.20 -70.22
N VAL A 48 10.64 0.79 -71.39
CA VAL A 48 11.62 1.87 -71.53
C VAL A 48 11.19 3.08 -70.70
N LEU A 49 9.91 3.45 -70.78
CA LEU A 49 9.34 4.53 -69.98
C LEU A 49 9.43 4.20 -68.48
N GLU A 50 9.07 3.00 -68.06
CA GLU A 50 9.18 2.59 -66.66
C GLU A 50 10.60 2.71 -66.14
N ARG A 51 11.58 2.16 -66.87
CA ARG A 51 13.01 2.29 -66.50
C ARG A 51 13.43 3.74 -66.38
N LYS A 52 13.06 4.59 -67.34
CA LYS A 52 13.39 6.02 -67.32
C LYS A 52 12.77 6.73 -66.11
N LEU A 53 11.50 6.49 -65.82
CA LEU A 53 10.81 7.08 -64.68
C LEU A 53 11.37 6.56 -63.34
N ALA A 54 11.72 5.28 -63.27
CA ALA A 54 12.37 4.67 -62.10
C ALA A 54 13.75 5.26 -61.83
N THR A 55 14.61 5.37 -62.85
CA THR A 55 15.92 6.01 -62.73
C THR A 55 15.78 7.47 -62.28
N GLN A 56 14.83 8.21 -62.86
CA GLN A 56 14.55 9.58 -62.44
C GLN A 56 14.05 9.65 -61.00
N TYR A 57 13.16 8.75 -60.58
CA TYR A 57 12.66 8.67 -59.21
C TYR A 57 13.78 8.43 -58.21
N VAL A 58 14.61 7.40 -58.47
CA VAL A 58 15.73 7.02 -57.60
C VAL A 58 16.69 8.19 -57.42
N LYS A 59 17.08 8.84 -58.52
CA LYS A 59 17.96 10.01 -58.48
C LYS A 59 17.36 11.16 -57.67
N LEU A 60 16.11 11.53 -57.96
CA LEU A 60 15.45 12.65 -57.28
C LEU A 60 15.23 12.38 -55.79
N PHE A 61 14.79 11.17 -55.43
CA PHE A 61 14.63 10.78 -54.03
C PHE A 61 15.96 10.82 -53.29
N GLN A 62 17.02 10.28 -53.88
CA GLN A 62 18.35 10.26 -53.28
C GLN A 62 18.88 11.68 -53.02
N GLU A 63 18.90 12.54 -54.05
CA GLU A 63 19.49 13.88 -53.98
C GLU A 63 18.65 14.89 -53.19
N LYS A 64 17.31 14.76 -53.19
CA LYS A 64 16.40 15.79 -52.68
C LYS A 64 15.62 15.39 -51.44
N VAL A 65 15.71 14.13 -51.03
CA VAL A 65 15.07 13.62 -49.80
C VAL A 65 16.08 12.89 -48.93
N LEU A 66 16.68 11.81 -49.42
CA LEU A 66 17.50 10.92 -48.60
C LEU A 66 18.73 11.63 -48.03
N TRP A 67 19.60 12.18 -48.90
CA TRP A 67 20.83 12.84 -48.43
C TRP A 67 20.57 14.04 -47.51
N PRO A 68 19.64 14.97 -47.81
CA PRO A 68 19.33 16.05 -46.87
C PRO A 68 18.83 15.57 -45.50
N LEU A 69 17.99 14.52 -45.47
CA LEU A 69 17.50 13.96 -44.21
C LEU A 69 18.62 13.26 -43.43
N ASP A 70 19.47 12.51 -44.13
CA ASP A 70 20.61 11.78 -43.55
C ASP A 70 21.71 12.73 -43.05
N ASP A 71 22.02 13.80 -43.79
CA ASP A 71 22.96 14.84 -43.34
C ASP A 71 22.48 15.52 -42.05
N ASN A 72 21.19 15.83 -41.96
CA ASN A 72 20.62 16.42 -40.75
C ASN A 72 20.57 15.43 -39.60
N TYR A 73 20.14 14.19 -39.88
CA TYR A 73 20.09 13.13 -38.87
C TYR A 73 21.47 12.80 -38.32
N GLY A 74 22.49 12.67 -39.19
CA GLY A 74 23.87 12.41 -38.81
C GLY A 74 24.44 13.52 -37.92
N ARG A 75 24.07 14.78 -38.17
CA ARG A 75 24.41 15.91 -37.28
C ARG A 75 23.77 15.79 -35.90
N GLN A 76 22.50 15.39 -35.81
CA GLN A 76 21.86 15.14 -34.50
C GLN A 76 22.47 13.94 -33.79
N LEU A 77 22.74 12.86 -34.53
CA LEU A 77 23.34 11.65 -33.99
C LEU A 77 24.74 11.92 -33.41
N ALA A 78 25.50 12.85 -34.01
CA ALA A 78 26.80 13.27 -33.50
C ALA A 78 26.74 13.98 -32.13
N LEU A 79 25.57 14.46 -31.70
CA LEU A 79 25.35 15.07 -30.39
C LEU A 79 24.99 14.04 -29.29
N VAL A 80 24.82 12.77 -29.64
CA VAL A 80 24.48 11.72 -28.68
C VAL A 80 25.69 11.40 -27.80
N THR A 81 25.47 11.38 -26.49
CA THR A 81 26.48 11.16 -25.45
C THR A 81 25.96 10.17 -24.41
N ALA A 82 26.80 9.81 -23.43
CA ALA A 82 26.39 8.98 -22.29
C ALA A 82 25.26 9.63 -21.45
N GLN A 83 25.10 10.94 -21.51
CA GLN A 83 24.04 11.67 -20.80
C GLN A 83 22.71 11.68 -21.58
N THR A 84 22.72 11.26 -22.85
CA THR A 84 21.49 11.16 -23.64
C THR A 84 20.56 10.11 -23.03
N PRO A 85 19.26 10.41 -22.83
CA PRO A 85 18.32 9.44 -22.30
C PRO A 85 18.31 8.11 -23.08
N HIS A 86 18.40 6.99 -22.36
CA HIS A 86 18.44 5.66 -22.97
C HIS A 86 17.31 5.37 -23.97
N PRO A 87 16.05 5.82 -23.78
CA PRO A 87 15.00 5.66 -24.80
C PRO A 87 15.35 6.30 -26.15
N ILE A 88 16.07 7.43 -26.16
CA ILE A 88 16.50 8.10 -27.40
C ILE A 88 17.63 7.32 -28.07
N ILE A 89 18.60 6.82 -27.29
CA ILE A 89 19.66 5.95 -27.81
C ILE A 89 19.06 4.67 -28.42
N ALA A 90 18.10 4.06 -27.74
CA ALA A 90 17.36 2.89 -28.21
C ALA A 90 16.67 3.13 -29.55
N SER A 91 15.97 4.26 -29.71
CA SER A 91 15.31 4.62 -30.96
C SER A 91 16.30 4.86 -32.11
N ASN A 92 17.47 5.45 -31.84
CA ASN A 92 18.53 5.61 -32.85
C ASN A 92 19.08 4.25 -33.30
N VAL A 93 19.42 3.36 -32.36
CA VAL A 93 19.94 2.02 -32.69
C VAL A 93 18.91 1.19 -33.44
N ASP A 94 17.63 1.21 -33.01
CA ASP A 94 16.55 0.51 -33.72
C ASP A 94 16.41 1.03 -35.15
N LEU A 95 16.25 2.35 -35.34
CA LEU A 95 16.16 2.99 -36.66
C LEU A 95 17.31 2.57 -37.60
N LEU A 96 18.56 2.68 -37.13
CA LEU A 96 19.74 2.30 -37.90
C LEU A 96 19.73 0.81 -38.25
N THR A 97 19.43 -0.05 -37.28
CA THR A 97 19.37 -1.50 -37.47
C THR A 97 18.29 -1.88 -38.49
N ARG A 98 17.08 -1.32 -38.39
CA ARG A 98 16.00 -1.58 -39.35
C ARG A 98 16.37 -1.14 -40.77
N ARG A 99 16.99 0.04 -40.94
CA ARG A 99 17.43 0.52 -42.26
C ARG A 99 18.53 -0.36 -42.85
N LEU A 100 19.52 -0.78 -42.05
CA LEU A 100 20.57 -1.72 -42.46
C LEU A 100 19.98 -3.05 -42.94
N TYR A 101 18.96 -3.57 -42.25
CA TYR A 101 18.24 -4.78 -42.68
C TYR A 101 17.55 -4.62 -44.03
N LEU A 102 16.86 -3.50 -44.25
CA LEU A 102 16.22 -3.22 -45.55
C LEU A 102 17.25 -3.14 -46.68
N LEU A 103 18.39 -2.49 -46.45
CA LEU A 103 19.50 -2.43 -47.41
C LEU A 103 20.09 -3.82 -47.69
N LYS A 104 20.35 -4.61 -46.65
CA LYS A 104 20.86 -5.98 -46.76
C LYS A 104 19.90 -6.89 -47.53
N ALA A 105 18.60 -6.82 -47.24
CA ALA A 105 17.58 -7.56 -47.97
C ALA A 105 17.50 -7.13 -49.44
N ARG A 106 17.58 -5.82 -49.71
CA ARG A 106 17.57 -5.31 -51.08
C ARG A 106 18.80 -5.76 -51.88
N MET A 107 19.99 -5.71 -51.29
CA MET A 107 21.24 -6.21 -51.91
C MET A 107 21.22 -7.72 -52.18
N LYS A 108 20.38 -8.49 -51.46
CA LYS A 108 20.12 -9.91 -51.74
C LYS A 108 19.06 -10.15 -52.82
N GLY A 109 18.57 -9.10 -53.48
CA GLY A 109 17.57 -9.18 -54.53
C GLY A 109 16.14 -8.90 -54.05
N GLY A 110 15.93 -8.54 -52.79
CA GLY A 110 14.59 -8.39 -52.23
C GLY A 110 13.74 -7.33 -52.94
N HIS A 111 12.45 -7.63 -53.13
CA HIS A 111 11.50 -6.78 -53.83
C HIS A 111 10.59 -5.99 -52.87
N PHE A 112 9.82 -5.02 -53.38
CA PHE A 112 8.99 -4.13 -52.56
C PHE A 112 8.11 -4.86 -51.53
N GLN A 113 7.43 -5.93 -51.94
CA GLN A 113 6.54 -6.69 -51.04
C GLN A 113 7.32 -7.31 -49.88
N GLU A 114 8.47 -7.92 -50.15
CA GLU A 114 9.35 -8.50 -49.13
C GLU A 114 9.91 -7.42 -48.20
N LEU A 115 10.39 -6.30 -48.74
CA LEU A 115 10.90 -5.19 -47.93
C LEU A 115 9.80 -4.57 -47.05
N SER A 116 8.56 -4.52 -47.54
CA SER A 116 7.43 -3.94 -46.81
C SER A 116 6.92 -4.81 -45.66
N SER A 117 7.14 -6.13 -45.72
CA SER A 117 6.75 -7.08 -44.67
C SER A 117 7.77 -7.21 -43.55
N MET A 118 9.00 -6.73 -43.76
CA MET A 118 10.02 -6.64 -42.71
C MET A 118 9.63 -5.64 -41.62
N LYS A 119 10.24 -5.77 -40.44
CA LYS A 119 10.15 -4.76 -39.37
C LYS A 119 10.64 -3.41 -39.89
N GLN A 120 9.75 -2.43 -39.92
CA GLN A 120 10.03 -1.12 -40.52
C GLN A 120 10.73 -0.18 -39.54
N PRO A 121 11.62 0.70 -40.03
CA PRO A 121 12.16 1.76 -39.20
C PRO A 121 11.07 2.72 -38.69
N ASP A 122 11.32 3.34 -37.52
CA ASP A 122 10.49 4.43 -37.02
C ASP A 122 10.76 5.71 -37.82
N TYR A 123 10.03 5.88 -38.92
CA TYR A 123 10.13 7.07 -39.76
C TYR A 123 9.64 8.35 -39.05
N GLY A 124 8.81 8.25 -38.01
CA GLY A 124 8.42 9.39 -37.18
C GLY A 124 9.61 9.91 -36.39
N PHE A 125 10.31 9.01 -35.70
CA PHE A 125 11.56 9.34 -35.01
C PHE A 125 12.61 9.89 -35.99
N TYR A 126 12.81 9.27 -37.15
CA TYR A 126 13.75 9.74 -38.17
C TYR A 126 13.45 11.17 -38.61
N LEU A 127 12.21 11.45 -39.06
CA LEU A 127 11.81 12.76 -39.55
C LEU A 127 11.91 13.85 -38.47
N LYS A 128 11.51 13.54 -37.24
CA LYS A 128 11.59 14.49 -36.12
C LYS A 128 13.04 14.93 -35.88
N ASN A 129 13.98 13.99 -35.94
CA ASN A 129 15.41 14.27 -35.75
C ASN A 129 16.08 14.85 -37.02
N SER A 130 15.51 14.66 -38.22
CA SER A 130 16.06 15.23 -39.46
C SER A 130 15.54 16.64 -39.76
N LEU A 131 14.27 16.95 -39.50
CA LEU A 131 13.64 18.20 -39.94
C LEU A 131 13.38 19.19 -38.80
N GLY A 132 13.21 18.69 -37.56
CA GLY A 132 12.70 19.49 -36.45
C GLY A 132 11.21 19.83 -36.59
N GLY A 133 10.56 20.17 -35.47
CA GLY A 133 9.15 20.62 -35.42
C GLY A 133 8.11 19.52 -35.13
N ASP A 134 6.89 19.96 -34.78
CA ASP A 134 5.83 19.11 -34.22
C ASP A 134 4.85 18.53 -35.26
N ASN A 135 4.91 18.95 -36.53
CA ASN A 135 3.95 18.56 -37.57
C ASN A 135 4.53 17.61 -38.64
N ILE A 136 5.18 16.53 -38.19
CA ILE A 136 5.78 15.51 -39.06
C ILE A 136 4.88 14.30 -39.33
N GLU A 137 3.78 14.13 -38.58
CA GLU A 137 2.93 12.93 -38.63
C GLU A 137 2.38 12.66 -40.05
N ALA A 138 1.94 13.70 -40.75
CA ALA A 138 1.46 13.62 -42.13
C ALA A 138 2.53 13.14 -43.14
N LEU A 139 3.82 13.20 -42.78
CA LEU A 139 4.95 12.80 -43.62
C LEU A 139 5.43 11.36 -43.33
N VAL A 140 5.06 10.75 -42.21
CA VAL A 140 5.54 9.41 -41.80
C VAL A 140 5.20 8.35 -42.84
N GLY A 141 3.91 8.25 -43.21
CA GLY A 141 3.43 7.31 -44.22
C GLY A 141 4.08 7.52 -45.60
N PRO A 142 4.06 8.75 -46.15
CA PRO A 142 4.76 9.08 -47.39
C PRO A 142 6.26 8.75 -47.37
N THR A 143 6.97 9.04 -46.29
CA THR A 143 8.42 8.76 -46.17
C THR A 143 8.71 7.27 -46.23
N LYS A 144 7.95 6.47 -45.47
CA LYS A 144 8.04 5.00 -45.53
C LYS A 144 7.88 4.48 -46.96
N ARG A 145 6.80 4.88 -47.63
CA ARG A 145 6.48 4.39 -48.97
C ARG A 145 7.53 4.83 -49.99
N THR A 146 7.94 6.09 -49.94
CA THR A 146 8.90 6.63 -50.90
C THR A 146 10.29 6.02 -50.75
N TYR A 147 10.74 5.77 -49.50
CA TYR A 147 11.99 5.06 -49.23
C TYR A 147 11.94 3.59 -49.69
N LEU A 148 10.86 2.85 -49.40
CA LEU A 148 10.72 1.47 -49.89
C LEU A 148 10.69 1.39 -51.43
N THR A 149 10.05 2.34 -52.10
CA THR A 149 10.09 2.43 -53.57
C THR A 149 11.50 2.76 -54.07
N TYR A 150 12.22 3.66 -53.41
CA TYR A 150 13.61 3.96 -53.74
C TYR A 150 14.45 2.68 -53.68
N LEU A 151 14.36 1.94 -52.57
CA LEU A 151 15.07 0.66 -52.43
C LEU A 151 14.69 -0.32 -53.54
N ALA A 152 13.39 -0.54 -53.79
CA ALA A 152 12.91 -1.50 -54.77
C ALA A 152 13.39 -1.21 -56.20
N PHE A 153 13.51 0.06 -56.59
CA PHE A 153 13.93 0.46 -57.94
C PHE A 153 15.42 0.81 -58.04
N GLN A 154 16.15 0.89 -56.93
CA GLN A 154 17.60 1.10 -56.95
C GLN A 154 18.27 -0.14 -57.54
N GLY A 155 18.83 -0.01 -58.74
CA GLY A 155 19.50 -1.08 -59.48
C GLY A 155 21.03 -1.05 -59.36
N GLU A 156 21.60 0.00 -58.76
CA GLU A 156 23.04 0.16 -58.63
C GLU A 156 23.50 -0.11 -57.19
N ASP A 157 24.13 -1.28 -56.99
CA ASP A 157 24.61 -1.74 -55.68
C ASP A 157 25.56 -0.74 -54.98
N ARG A 158 26.31 0.06 -55.74
CA ARG A 158 27.25 1.04 -55.17
C ARG A 158 26.57 2.03 -54.23
N TYR A 159 25.35 2.46 -54.54
CA TYR A 159 24.63 3.42 -53.69
C TYR A 159 24.08 2.76 -52.43
N LEU A 160 23.56 1.52 -52.55
CA LEU A 160 23.10 0.73 -51.41
C LEU A 160 24.27 0.40 -50.46
N LYS A 161 25.43 0.04 -51.01
CA LYS A 161 26.66 -0.22 -50.24
C LYS A 161 27.17 1.02 -49.53
N LYS A 162 27.17 2.18 -50.20
CA LYS A 162 27.57 3.46 -49.60
C LYS A 162 26.66 3.81 -48.41
N GLU A 163 25.34 3.74 -48.60
CA GLU A 163 24.37 4.00 -47.54
C GLU A 163 24.55 3.00 -46.39
N PHE A 164 24.74 1.71 -46.69
CA PHE A 164 24.99 0.68 -45.68
C PHE A 164 26.24 0.99 -44.84
N GLN A 165 27.35 1.35 -45.48
CA GLN A 165 28.61 1.70 -44.79
C GLN A 165 28.45 2.92 -43.88
N GLU A 166 27.76 3.96 -44.35
CA GLU A 166 27.52 5.18 -43.57
C GLU A 166 26.67 4.90 -42.32
N LEU A 167 25.56 4.18 -42.48
CA LEU A 167 24.71 3.78 -41.35
C LEU A 167 25.45 2.85 -40.37
N ASN A 168 26.34 1.98 -40.87
CA ASN A 168 27.14 1.10 -40.03
C ASN A 168 28.16 1.88 -39.20
N GLU A 169 28.86 2.83 -39.81
CA GLU A 169 29.82 3.69 -39.11
C GLU A 169 29.13 4.57 -38.05
N TRP A 170 27.92 5.04 -38.32
CA TRP A 170 27.08 5.71 -37.32
C TRP A 170 26.72 4.79 -36.15
N LEU A 171 26.27 3.57 -36.43
CA LEU A 171 25.95 2.58 -35.40
C LEU A 171 27.19 2.24 -34.56
N LYS A 172 28.34 2.06 -35.21
CA LYS A 172 29.63 1.78 -34.57
C LYS A 172 30.11 2.91 -33.69
N LYS A 173 30.06 4.16 -34.18
CA LYS A 173 30.40 5.34 -33.38
C LYS A 173 29.49 5.45 -32.15
N LEU A 174 28.19 5.22 -32.32
CA LEU A 174 27.22 5.27 -31.23
C LEU A 174 27.51 4.21 -30.16
N LEU A 175 27.71 2.95 -30.54
CA LEU A 175 27.98 1.87 -29.59
C LEU A 175 29.35 1.97 -28.91
N LYS A 176 30.36 2.54 -29.61
CA LYS A 176 31.71 2.78 -29.06
C LYS A 176 31.80 4.02 -28.19
N THR A 177 30.79 4.88 -28.17
CA THR A 177 30.78 6.05 -27.30
C THR A 177 30.84 5.59 -25.84
N GLU A 178 31.81 6.10 -25.11
CA GLU A 178 32.04 5.73 -23.70
C GLU A 178 30.75 5.94 -22.90
N GLY A 179 30.40 4.97 -22.06
CA GLY A 179 29.17 5.00 -21.25
C GLY A 179 27.89 4.54 -21.95
N ILE A 180 27.86 4.42 -23.29
CA ILE A 180 26.66 3.96 -24.02
C ILE A 180 26.60 2.43 -24.08
N GLY A 181 27.50 1.81 -24.86
CA GLY A 181 27.50 0.36 -25.08
C GLY A 181 26.12 -0.19 -25.42
N LEU A 182 25.65 -1.15 -24.61
CA LEU A 182 24.34 -1.80 -24.75
C LEU A 182 23.37 -1.51 -23.59
N PHE A 183 23.68 -0.57 -22.69
CA PHE A 183 22.88 -0.32 -21.48
C PHE A 183 21.49 0.27 -21.74
N TRP A 184 21.25 0.75 -22.96
CA TRP A 184 19.95 1.24 -23.42
C TRP A 184 18.96 0.12 -23.79
N LEU A 185 19.39 -1.15 -23.90
CA LEU A 185 18.54 -2.27 -24.31
C LEU A 185 17.34 -2.52 -23.38
N THR A 186 17.50 -2.26 -22.08
CA THR A 186 16.37 -2.33 -21.13
C THR A 186 15.31 -1.30 -21.45
N SER A 187 15.72 -0.07 -21.81
CA SER A 187 14.79 0.97 -22.25
C SER A 187 14.13 0.62 -23.57
N TRP A 188 14.88 0.07 -24.53
CA TRP A 188 14.33 -0.44 -25.79
C TRP A 188 13.22 -1.47 -25.56
N ALA A 189 13.45 -2.46 -24.70
CA ALA A 189 12.45 -3.48 -24.40
C ALA A 189 11.21 -2.88 -23.72
N ASN A 190 11.40 -1.89 -22.83
CA ASN A 190 10.29 -1.21 -22.18
C ASN A 190 9.43 -0.35 -23.12
N LEU A 191 9.96 0.06 -24.28
CA LEU A 191 9.21 0.77 -25.33
C LEU A 191 8.29 -0.17 -26.13
N GLN A 192 8.49 -1.50 -26.09
CA GLN A 192 7.72 -2.48 -26.85
C GLN A 192 6.35 -2.77 -26.22
N LYS A 193 5.49 -1.75 -26.12
CA LYS A 193 4.20 -1.83 -25.39
C LYS A 193 3.19 -2.80 -26.00
N GLU A 194 3.23 -2.98 -27.31
CA GLU A 194 2.28 -3.82 -28.06
C GLU A 194 2.60 -5.32 -27.98
N THR A 195 3.87 -5.66 -27.76
CA THR A 195 4.35 -7.06 -27.83
C THR A 195 4.81 -7.60 -26.47
N LEU A 196 5.23 -6.72 -25.55
CA LEU A 196 5.70 -7.09 -24.22
C LEU A 196 4.79 -6.54 -23.13
N LYS A 197 4.55 -7.34 -22.09
CA LYS A 197 3.70 -6.97 -20.95
C LYS A 197 4.52 -6.84 -19.67
N PRO A 198 4.25 -5.84 -18.81
CA PRO A 198 4.81 -5.79 -17.46
C PRO A 198 4.10 -6.81 -16.55
N ILE A 199 4.68 -7.09 -15.38
CA ILE A 199 4.01 -7.86 -14.32
C ILE A 199 3.55 -6.90 -13.21
N THR A 200 2.26 -6.94 -12.92
CA THR A 200 1.55 -6.07 -11.97
C THR A 200 1.16 -6.82 -10.70
N TYR A 201 0.80 -6.10 -9.65
CA TYR A 201 0.22 -6.66 -8.42
C TYR A 201 -1.20 -7.20 -8.68
N THR A 202 -2.00 -6.53 -9.51
CA THR A 202 -3.33 -7.00 -9.93
C THR A 202 -3.32 -8.38 -10.57
N PHE A 203 -2.23 -8.76 -11.26
CA PHE A 203 -2.05 -10.11 -11.81
C PHE A 203 -2.14 -11.20 -10.72
N PHE A 204 -1.64 -10.91 -9.51
CA PHE A 204 -1.65 -11.85 -8.39
C PHE A 204 -2.85 -11.68 -7.47
N TRP A 205 -3.15 -10.43 -7.11
CA TRP A 205 -4.13 -10.04 -6.09
C TRP A 205 -5.55 -9.82 -6.65
N GLY A 206 -5.69 -9.51 -7.93
CA GLY A 206 -6.91 -8.91 -8.49
C GLY A 206 -7.15 -7.52 -7.91
N GLY A 207 -8.42 -7.09 -7.85
CA GLY A 207 -8.81 -5.80 -7.27
C GLY A 207 -8.83 -4.66 -8.28
N ASP A 208 -8.83 -3.41 -7.77
CA ASP A 208 -8.92 -2.23 -8.62
C ASP A 208 -7.56 -1.87 -9.25
N GLU A 209 -7.46 -2.01 -10.57
CA GLU A 209 -6.26 -1.66 -11.34
C GLU A 209 -5.87 -0.18 -11.24
N LYS A 210 -6.81 0.72 -10.89
CA LYS A 210 -6.52 2.15 -10.68
C LYS A 210 -5.64 2.39 -9.45
N LEU A 211 -5.62 1.45 -8.51
CA LEU A 211 -4.84 1.54 -7.27
C LEU A 211 -3.44 0.91 -7.42
N GLU A 212 -3.12 0.31 -8.57
CA GLU A 212 -1.86 -0.40 -8.85
C GLU A 212 -0.61 0.45 -8.52
N GLN A 213 -0.63 1.73 -8.91
CA GLN A 213 0.50 2.65 -8.71
C GLN A 213 0.73 2.99 -7.23
N GLN A 214 -0.23 2.76 -6.35
CA GLN A 214 -0.13 3.05 -4.91
C GLN A 214 0.56 1.92 -4.13
N ILE A 215 0.79 0.76 -4.77
CA ILE A 215 1.36 -0.42 -4.12
C ILE A 215 2.89 -0.36 -4.11
N GLY A 216 3.49 -0.12 -5.27
CA GLY A 216 4.93 -0.15 -5.47
C GLY A 216 5.34 -0.22 -6.95
N PRO A 217 6.64 -0.38 -7.24
CA PRO A 217 7.12 -0.52 -8.60
C PRO A 217 6.72 -1.88 -9.19
N HIS A 218 6.05 -1.88 -10.34
CA HIS A 218 5.77 -3.08 -11.12
C HIS A 218 7.06 -3.64 -11.76
N ILE A 219 7.03 -4.90 -12.19
CA ILE A 219 8.14 -5.45 -12.99
C ILE A 219 8.02 -4.89 -14.41
N ALA A 220 9.05 -4.15 -14.84
CA ALA A 220 9.11 -3.62 -16.19
C ALA A 220 9.24 -4.75 -17.22
N ARG A 221 8.76 -4.51 -18.45
CA ARG A 221 8.80 -5.48 -19.57
C ARG A 221 10.17 -6.07 -19.81
N ALA A 222 11.21 -5.25 -19.63
CA ALA A 222 12.60 -5.66 -19.80
C ALA A 222 13.05 -6.73 -18.79
N TYR A 223 12.36 -6.88 -17.65
CA TYR A 223 12.73 -7.78 -16.56
C TYR A 223 11.79 -9.00 -16.46
N THR A 224 11.33 -9.49 -17.62
CA THR A 224 10.59 -10.77 -17.77
C THR A 224 11.34 -11.70 -18.74
N PRO A 225 11.02 -13.01 -18.77
CA PRO A 225 11.54 -13.95 -19.77
C PRO A 225 11.31 -13.51 -21.21
N GLU A 226 10.12 -12.99 -21.53
CA GLU A 226 9.79 -12.47 -22.86
C GLU A 226 10.61 -11.21 -23.18
N GLY A 227 10.79 -10.33 -22.19
CA GLY A 227 11.67 -9.17 -22.32
C GLY A 227 13.11 -9.56 -22.62
N TRP A 228 13.64 -10.54 -21.88
CA TRP A 228 14.98 -11.06 -22.10
C TRP A 228 15.14 -11.72 -23.48
N ALA A 229 14.14 -12.48 -23.91
CA ALA A 229 14.12 -13.08 -25.24
C ALA A 229 14.11 -12.01 -26.34
N ALA A 230 13.32 -10.95 -26.18
CA ALA A 230 13.28 -9.83 -27.11
C ALA A 230 14.62 -9.08 -27.15
N ILE A 231 15.22 -8.79 -25.98
CA ILE A 231 16.54 -8.16 -25.88
C ILE A 231 17.60 -8.99 -26.58
N THR A 232 17.65 -10.29 -26.31
CA THR A 232 18.62 -11.21 -26.91
C THR A 232 18.42 -11.31 -28.43
N SER A 233 17.17 -11.39 -28.88
CA SER A 233 16.83 -11.35 -30.30
C SER A 233 17.32 -10.06 -30.95
N PHE A 234 17.17 -8.91 -30.29
CA PHE A 234 17.59 -7.63 -30.85
C PHE A 234 19.11 -7.47 -30.89
N ILE A 235 19.84 -7.99 -29.88
CA ILE A 235 21.31 -8.08 -29.94
C ILE A 235 21.75 -8.91 -31.15
N ASN A 236 21.08 -10.03 -31.42
CA ASN A 236 21.38 -10.86 -32.58
C ASN A 236 21.05 -10.15 -33.90
N GLU A 237 19.97 -9.37 -33.93
CA GLU A 237 19.62 -8.52 -35.08
C GLU A 237 20.74 -7.49 -35.35
N ILE A 238 21.27 -6.84 -34.32
CA ILE A 238 22.41 -5.93 -34.45
C ILE A 238 23.65 -6.69 -34.96
N ALA A 239 23.96 -7.85 -34.38
CA ALA A 239 25.13 -8.64 -34.75
C ALA A 239 25.14 -9.07 -36.23
N ASP A 240 23.97 -9.29 -36.83
CA ASP A 240 23.84 -9.70 -38.23
C ASP A 240 24.17 -8.57 -39.23
N VAL A 241 24.07 -7.30 -38.81
CA VAL A 241 24.37 -6.14 -39.66
C VAL A 241 25.62 -5.37 -39.25
N TYR A 242 26.13 -5.56 -38.03
CA TYR A 242 27.21 -4.76 -37.44
C TYR A 242 28.62 -5.21 -37.87
N GLU A 243 29.48 -4.28 -38.32
CA GLU A 243 30.82 -4.61 -38.84
C GLU A 243 31.94 -4.71 -37.77
N ASP A 244 31.63 -4.69 -36.47
CA ASP A 244 32.59 -4.94 -35.37
C ASP A 244 32.11 -6.02 -34.37
N PRO A 245 32.15 -7.32 -34.74
CA PRO A 245 31.66 -8.40 -33.90
C PRO A 245 32.36 -8.52 -32.54
N LYS A 246 33.67 -8.22 -32.48
CA LYS A 246 34.46 -8.31 -31.24
C LYS A 246 34.06 -7.23 -30.25
N GLY A 247 33.90 -5.98 -30.71
CA GLY A 247 33.41 -4.89 -29.88
C GLY A 247 32.01 -5.17 -29.33
N LEU A 248 31.11 -5.68 -30.19
CA LEU A 248 29.75 -6.02 -29.76
C LEU A 248 29.71 -7.11 -28.68
N GLU A 249 30.52 -8.16 -28.79
CA GLU A 249 30.57 -9.22 -27.78
C GLU A 249 31.11 -8.71 -26.44
N ALA A 250 32.10 -7.80 -26.46
CA ALA A 250 32.57 -7.14 -25.24
C ALA A 250 31.48 -6.29 -24.56
N HIS A 251 30.74 -5.49 -25.33
CA HIS A 251 29.62 -4.72 -24.80
C HIS A 251 28.48 -5.62 -24.28
N LYS A 252 28.20 -6.73 -24.96
CA LYS A 252 27.23 -7.73 -24.52
C LYS A 252 27.61 -8.32 -23.18
N LYS A 253 28.86 -8.78 -23.01
CA LYS A 253 29.32 -9.33 -21.73
C LYS A 253 29.20 -8.33 -20.58
N ALA A 254 29.56 -7.06 -20.83
CA ALA A 254 29.42 -5.98 -19.85
C ALA A 254 27.95 -5.71 -19.48
N TYR A 255 27.08 -5.62 -20.49
CA TYR A 255 25.65 -5.41 -20.31
C TYR A 255 24.98 -6.54 -19.54
N VAL A 256 25.21 -7.80 -19.94
CA VAL A 256 24.58 -8.97 -19.30
C VAL A 256 24.93 -9.05 -17.81
N LYS A 257 26.17 -8.73 -17.43
CA LYS A 257 26.59 -8.69 -16.03
C LYS A 257 25.74 -7.72 -15.20
N VAL A 258 25.55 -6.49 -15.68
CA VAL A 258 24.75 -5.47 -14.98
C VAL A 258 23.26 -5.79 -15.04
N TYR A 259 22.78 -6.22 -16.21
CA TYR A 259 21.38 -6.57 -16.44
C TYR A 259 20.87 -7.61 -15.44
N LYS A 260 21.64 -8.67 -15.16
CA LYS A 260 21.25 -9.71 -14.18
C LYS A 260 21.08 -9.15 -12.77
N SER A 261 21.98 -8.26 -12.34
CA SER A 261 21.89 -7.61 -11.03
C SER A 261 20.67 -6.70 -10.93
N GLU A 262 20.41 -5.88 -11.96
CA GLU A 262 19.23 -5.02 -12.01
C GLU A 262 17.92 -5.82 -12.10
N TYR A 263 17.95 -6.97 -12.78
CA TYR A 263 16.82 -7.91 -12.84
C TYR A 263 16.44 -8.41 -11.45
N PHE A 264 17.41 -8.91 -10.68
CA PHE A 264 17.17 -9.34 -9.31
C PHE A 264 16.69 -8.21 -8.42
N LYS A 265 17.26 -7.01 -8.56
CA LYS A 265 16.84 -5.83 -7.79
C LYS A 265 15.40 -5.41 -8.11
N ALA A 266 14.98 -5.46 -9.37
CA ALA A 266 13.60 -5.18 -9.77
C ALA A 266 12.62 -6.17 -9.09
N TRP A 267 12.95 -7.45 -9.12
CA TRP A 267 12.16 -8.49 -8.46
C TRP A 267 12.17 -8.39 -6.94
N GLU A 268 13.31 -8.08 -6.33
CA GLU A 268 13.42 -7.88 -4.88
C GLU A 268 12.52 -6.71 -4.41
N ASN A 269 12.54 -5.58 -5.12
CA ASN A 269 11.68 -4.44 -4.82
C ASN A 269 10.19 -4.77 -4.97
N PHE A 270 9.83 -5.50 -6.04
CA PHE A 270 8.45 -5.96 -6.24
C PHE A 270 8.00 -6.87 -5.10
N ILE A 271 8.83 -7.83 -4.71
CA ILE A 271 8.59 -8.77 -3.62
C ILE A 271 8.40 -8.05 -2.28
N LYS A 272 9.26 -7.08 -1.95
CA LYS A 272 9.16 -6.30 -0.71
C LYS A 272 7.87 -5.49 -0.62
N ALA A 273 7.36 -4.99 -1.75
CA ALA A 273 6.10 -4.25 -1.82
C ALA A 273 4.87 -5.16 -1.99
N PHE A 274 5.05 -6.43 -2.37
CA PHE A 274 3.97 -7.38 -2.64
C PHE A 274 2.93 -7.51 -1.51
N PRO A 275 3.30 -7.50 -0.21
CA PRO A 275 2.34 -7.56 0.88
C PRO A 275 1.34 -6.41 0.89
N ASN A 276 1.66 -5.26 0.30
CA ASN A 276 0.76 -4.12 0.19
C ASN A 276 -0.39 -4.35 -0.81
N GLY A 277 -0.38 -5.46 -1.57
CA GLY A 277 -1.40 -5.76 -2.58
C GLY A 277 -2.83 -5.83 -2.05
N TYR A 278 -3.05 -6.00 -0.74
CA TYR A 278 -4.38 -5.89 -0.14
C TYR A 278 -5.01 -4.50 -0.33
N LYS A 279 -4.21 -3.44 -0.54
CA LYS A 279 -4.70 -2.08 -0.78
C LYS A 279 -5.45 -1.95 -2.11
N LEU A 280 -5.32 -2.91 -3.02
CA LEU A 280 -6.15 -3.02 -4.24
C LEU A 280 -7.62 -3.35 -3.92
N TRP A 281 -7.90 -3.71 -2.66
CA TRP A 281 -9.22 -4.06 -2.14
C TRP A 281 -9.50 -3.21 -0.89
N PRO A 282 -9.79 -1.91 -1.07
CA PRO A 282 -9.96 -0.99 0.04
C PRO A 282 -11.19 -1.31 0.91
N GLU A 283 -12.21 -1.93 0.30
CA GLU A 283 -13.45 -2.27 0.97
C GLU A 283 -13.29 -3.47 1.92
N ARG A 284 -13.96 -3.39 3.07
CA ARG A 284 -13.97 -4.43 4.10
C ARG A 284 -14.43 -5.79 3.56
N VAL A 285 -15.44 -5.82 2.68
CA VAL A 285 -15.94 -7.06 2.05
C VAL A 285 -14.85 -7.68 1.15
N GLY A 286 -14.16 -6.86 0.37
CA GLY A 286 -13.03 -7.28 -0.45
C GLY A 286 -11.87 -7.84 0.37
N GLN A 287 -11.52 -7.22 1.49
CA GLN A 287 -10.48 -7.72 2.40
C GLN A 287 -10.83 -9.08 2.99
N ARG A 288 -12.11 -9.31 3.34
CA ARG A 288 -12.60 -10.61 3.80
C ARG A 288 -12.49 -11.68 2.69
N GLU A 289 -12.83 -11.31 1.46
CA GLU A 289 -12.69 -12.21 0.32
C GLU A 289 -11.22 -12.63 0.14
N ILE A 290 -10.29 -11.67 0.18
CA ILE A 290 -8.85 -11.96 0.11
C ILE A 290 -8.41 -12.88 1.25
N ALA A 291 -8.83 -12.61 2.50
CA ALA A 291 -8.50 -13.41 3.66
C ALA A 291 -8.87 -14.90 3.44
N SER A 292 -10.06 -15.16 2.88
CA SER A 292 -10.52 -16.52 2.59
C SER A 292 -9.66 -17.25 1.54
N ARG A 293 -8.95 -16.52 0.67
CA ARG A 293 -8.09 -17.11 -0.37
C ARG A 293 -6.75 -17.60 0.18
N PHE A 294 -6.27 -17.08 1.32
CA PHE A 294 -4.89 -17.31 1.79
C PHE A 294 -4.58 -18.78 2.11
N GLY A 295 -5.55 -19.54 2.63
CA GLY A 295 -5.42 -20.98 2.86
C GLY A 295 -5.42 -21.84 1.60
N THR A 296 -5.91 -21.30 0.48
CA THR A 296 -6.22 -22.04 -0.73
C THR A 296 -5.15 -21.89 -1.82
N ASN A 297 -5.33 -22.59 -2.94
CA ASN A 297 -4.51 -22.38 -4.14
C ASN A 297 -4.71 -21.01 -4.80
N ALA A 298 -5.76 -20.27 -4.43
CA ALA A 298 -6.02 -18.92 -4.91
C ALA A 298 -5.19 -17.84 -4.18
N SER A 299 -4.43 -18.21 -3.15
CA SER A 299 -3.55 -17.30 -2.39
C SER A 299 -2.60 -16.53 -3.32
N PRO A 300 -2.57 -15.17 -3.26
CA PRO A 300 -1.65 -14.35 -4.05
C PRO A 300 -0.18 -14.74 -3.83
N TYR A 301 0.19 -15.07 -2.59
CA TYR A 301 1.54 -15.51 -2.24
C TYR A 301 1.91 -16.84 -2.89
N ARG A 302 1.00 -17.83 -2.87
CA ARG A 302 1.24 -19.12 -3.54
C ARG A 302 1.34 -18.97 -5.05
N LYS A 303 0.55 -18.07 -5.65
CA LYS A 303 0.69 -17.73 -7.08
C LYS A 303 2.07 -17.12 -7.37
N LEU A 304 2.52 -16.17 -6.56
CA LEU A 304 3.85 -15.56 -6.71
C LEU A 304 4.97 -16.61 -6.63
N PHE A 305 4.97 -17.48 -5.62
CA PHE A 305 5.97 -18.54 -5.49
C PHE A 305 5.99 -19.50 -6.68
N LYS A 306 4.85 -19.75 -7.35
CA LYS A 306 4.80 -20.56 -8.57
C LYS A 306 5.39 -19.86 -9.80
N VAL A 307 5.28 -18.53 -9.85
CA VAL A 307 5.72 -17.70 -10.99
C VAL A 307 7.22 -17.40 -10.93
N LEU A 308 7.75 -17.11 -9.73
CA LEU A 308 9.16 -16.78 -9.51
C LEU A 308 10.19 -17.73 -10.17
N PRO A 309 10.07 -19.07 -10.12
CA PRO A 309 11.07 -19.95 -10.74
C PRO A 309 11.14 -19.82 -12.26
N VAL A 310 10.04 -19.44 -12.92
CA VAL A 310 9.98 -19.21 -14.37
C VAL A 310 10.53 -17.81 -14.69
N GLU A 311 10.04 -16.81 -13.95
CA GLU A 311 10.38 -15.42 -14.19
C GLU A 311 11.84 -15.09 -13.89
N LEU A 312 12.49 -15.79 -12.95
CA LEU A 312 13.88 -15.50 -12.59
C LEU A 312 14.90 -16.16 -13.53
N VAL A 313 14.49 -17.07 -14.43
CA VAL A 313 15.39 -17.81 -15.34
C VAL A 313 16.40 -16.90 -16.07
N PRO A 314 16.02 -15.73 -16.63
CA PRO A 314 16.96 -14.84 -17.32
C PRO A 314 18.14 -14.36 -16.47
N ALA A 315 17.95 -14.21 -15.16
CA ALA A 315 18.94 -13.66 -14.25
C ALA A 315 19.83 -14.74 -13.60
N ARG A 316 19.45 -16.02 -13.66
CA ARG A 316 20.17 -17.13 -13.01
C ARG A 316 21.63 -17.28 -13.47
N GLY A 317 22.45 -17.90 -12.62
CA GLY A 317 23.76 -18.44 -12.94
C GLY A 317 24.99 -17.63 -12.49
N SER A 318 24.87 -16.42 -11.95
CA SER A 318 26.02 -15.71 -11.35
C SER A 318 25.56 -14.69 -10.31
N SER A 319 26.18 -14.74 -9.11
CA SER A 319 25.92 -13.81 -8.00
C SER A 319 24.44 -13.68 -7.63
N GLU A 320 23.77 -14.82 -7.43
CA GLU A 320 22.36 -14.85 -7.04
C GLU A 320 22.20 -14.33 -5.59
N PRO A 321 21.19 -13.48 -5.32
CA PRO A 321 20.86 -13.05 -3.97
C PRO A 321 20.43 -14.19 -3.06
N ALA A 322 20.60 -14.04 -1.74
CA ALA A 322 20.25 -15.07 -0.76
C ALA A 322 18.74 -15.38 -0.74
N TRP A 323 17.88 -14.40 -1.02
CA TRP A 323 16.43 -14.63 -1.11
C TRP A 323 16.04 -15.59 -2.25
N VAL A 324 16.85 -15.65 -3.31
CA VAL A 324 16.64 -16.57 -4.44
C VAL A 324 16.93 -18.01 -4.02
N GLU A 325 18.01 -18.23 -3.26
CA GLU A 325 18.32 -19.55 -2.69
C GLU A 325 17.22 -20.05 -1.73
N LEU A 326 16.60 -19.13 -0.99
CA LEU A 326 15.46 -19.44 -0.11
C LEU A 326 14.21 -19.81 -0.90
N ILE A 327 13.95 -19.16 -2.05
CA ILE A 327 12.87 -19.58 -2.97
C ILE A 327 13.13 -20.99 -3.49
N ASP A 328 14.34 -21.29 -3.94
CA ASP A 328 14.67 -22.64 -4.44
C ASP A 328 14.49 -23.69 -3.34
N SER A 329 14.88 -23.34 -2.11
CA SER A 329 14.67 -24.20 -0.95
C SER A 329 13.18 -24.40 -0.66
N TYR A 330 12.36 -23.35 -0.69
CA TYR A 330 10.90 -23.43 -0.52
C TYR A 330 10.26 -24.32 -1.59
N LEU A 331 10.60 -24.11 -2.87
CA LEU A 331 10.09 -24.90 -3.99
C LEU A 331 10.51 -26.38 -3.91
N ARG A 332 11.74 -26.65 -3.47
CA ARG A 332 12.21 -28.00 -3.21
C ARG A 332 11.38 -28.68 -2.13
N LEU A 333 11.13 -28.01 -1.00
CA LEU A 333 10.28 -28.52 0.07
C LEU A 333 8.81 -28.69 -0.35
N GLY A 334 8.37 -27.93 -1.35
CA GLY A 334 7.06 -28.07 -2.01
C GLY A 334 6.95 -29.22 -3.02
N ASN A 335 8.06 -29.86 -3.42
CA ASN A 335 8.05 -30.90 -4.44
C ASN A 335 7.45 -32.22 -3.91
N PRO A 336 6.39 -32.79 -4.54
CA PRO A 336 5.73 -34.00 -4.04
C PRO A 336 6.63 -35.23 -3.91
N GLU A 337 7.55 -35.45 -4.85
CA GLU A 337 8.51 -36.57 -4.78
C GLU A 337 9.45 -36.40 -3.58
N TYR A 338 9.92 -35.18 -3.34
CA TYR A 338 10.79 -34.90 -2.19
C TYR A 338 10.05 -35.00 -0.86
N GLN A 339 8.81 -34.51 -0.79
CA GLN A 339 7.97 -34.63 0.40
C GLN A 339 7.74 -36.10 0.79
N HIS A 340 7.52 -36.98 -0.19
CA HIS A 340 7.43 -38.42 0.06
C HIS A 340 8.73 -38.93 0.69
N LEU A 341 9.89 -38.53 0.15
CA LEU A 341 11.20 -38.91 0.68
C LEU A 341 11.44 -38.41 2.12
N LEU A 342 11.08 -37.17 2.44
CA LEU A 342 11.22 -36.57 3.78
C LEU A 342 10.42 -37.35 4.84
N LYS A 343 9.28 -37.94 4.45
CA LYS A 343 8.43 -38.78 5.34
C LYS A 343 9.02 -40.17 5.61
N THR A 344 9.80 -40.74 4.69
CA THR A 344 10.36 -42.10 4.83
C THR A 344 11.54 -42.23 5.82
N GLY A 345 12.11 -41.10 6.26
CA GLY A 345 13.25 -41.07 7.17
C GLY A 345 14.56 -41.60 6.57
N LYS A 346 15.59 -41.78 7.42
CA LYS A 346 16.97 -42.09 6.98
C LYS A 346 17.08 -43.40 6.18
N LYS A 347 16.23 -44.40 6.48
CA LYS A 347 16.19 -45.68 5.75
C LYS A 347 15.68 -45.49 4.32
N GLY A 348 14.60 -44.75 4.12
CA GLY A 348 14.06 -44.45 2.79
C GLY A 348 14.97 -43.53 1.98
N PHE A 349 15.64 -42.57 2.63
CA PHE A 349 16.68 -41.75 1.99
C PHE A 349 17.84 -42.58 1.44
N ARG A 350 18.39 -43.51 2.23
CA ARG A 350 19.44 -44.44 1.76
C ARG A 350 18.94 -45.30 0.58
N ALA A 351 17.73 -45.84 0.67
CA ALA A 351 17.15 -46.64 -0.41
C ALA A 351 16.95 -45.82 -1.72
N PHE A 352 16.51 -44.56 -1.61
CA PHE A 352 16.40 -43.64 -2.75
C PHE A 352 17.74 -43.34 -3.39
N MET A 353 18.80 -43.10 -2.59
CA MET A 353 20.15 -42.89 -3.10
C MET A 353 20.71 -44.12 -3.85
N MET A 354 20.24 -45.33 -3.50
CA MET A 354 20.61 -46.58 -4.18
C MET A 354 19.76 -46.93 -5.41
N LYS A 355 18.44 -46.68 -5.41
CA LYS A 355 17.49 -47.11 -6.48
C LYS A 355 17.41 -46.17 -7.70
N GLY A 356 18.51 -45.51 -8.07
CA GLY A 356 18.54 -44.43 -9.06
C GLY A 356 17.69 -44.64 -10.33
N GLY A 357 16.93 -43.61 -10.73
CA GLY A 357 16.08 -43.70 -11.92
C GLY A 357 15.36 -42.42 -12.37
N SER A 358 14.93 -41.52 -11.46
CA SER A 358 14.17 -40.31 -11.84
C SER A 358 15.07 -39.11 -12.20
N LYS A 359 14.52 -38.11 -12.93
CA LYS A 359 15.17 -36.81 -13.15
C LYS A 359 15.48 -36.10 -11.83
N PHE A 360 14.58 -36.20 -10.86
CA PHE A 360 14.78 -35.67 -9.50
C PHE A 360 15.95 -36.36 -8.79
N TYR A 361 16.05 -37.69 -8.88
CA TYR A 361 17.23 -38.43 -8.39
C TYR A 361 18.53 -37.93 -9.02
N LYS A 362 18.56 -37.70 -10.34
CA LYS A 362 19.75 -37.18 -11.03
C LYS A 362 20.13 -35.78 -10.54
N TRP A 363 19.15 -34.91 -10.30
CA TRP A 363 19.36 -33.58 -9.73
C TRP A 363 19.92 -33.65 -8.29
N VAL A 364 19.26 -34.41 -7.40
CA VAL A 364 19.73 -34.64 -6.02
C VAL A 364 21.14 -35.20 -5.99
N LYS A 365 21.44 -36.23 -6.79
CA LYS A 365 22.76 -36.88 -6.85
C LYS A 365 23.85 -35.94 -7.35
N ARG A 366 23.53 -35.03 -8.27
CA ARG A 366 24.48 -34.05 -8.81
C ARG A 366 24.83 -32.97 -7.78
N GLU A 367 23.83 -32.50 -7.05
CA GLU A 367 23.99 -31.38 -6.11
C GLU A 367 24.44 -31.82 -4.71
N LEU A 368 24.27 -33.10 -4.35
CA LEU A 368 24.40 -33.60 -2.99
C LEU A 368 25.18 -34.92 -2.95
N GLN A 369 26.51 -34.83 -2.83
CA GLN A 369 27.37 -35.98 -2.59
C GLN A 369 27.86 -36.03 -1.14
N GLY A 370 28.07 -37.23 -0.59
CA GLY A 370 28.71 -37.43 0.71
C GLY A 370 27.93 -36.89 1.93
N GLU A 371 28.66 -36.36 2.92
CA GLU A 371 28.07 -35.88 4.18
C GLU A 371 27.18 -34.63 4.02
N GLU A 372 27.47 -33.77 3.05
CA GLU A 372 26.68 -32.56 2.79
C GLU A 372 25.23 -32.89 2.40
N ALA A 373 25.05 -33.97 1.65
CA ALA A 373 23.74 -34.50 1.31
C ALA A 373 22.92 -34.90 2.55
N ALA A 374 23.57 -35.56 3.51
CA ALA A 374 22.93 -35.99 4.74
C ALA A 374 22.57 -34.80 5.63
N ARG A 375 23.47 -33.81 5.75
CA ARG A 375 23.20 -32.56 6.50
C ARG A 375 22.05 -31.78 5.90
N LEU A 376 22.01 -31.66 4.57
CA LEU A 376 20.91 -31.02 3.88
C LEU A 376 19.58 -31.75 4.11
N TYR A 377 19.55 -33.06 3.95
CA TYR A 377 18.35 -33.86 4.18
C TYR A 377 17.83 -33.71 5.61
N ASP A 378 18.71 -33.80 6.61
CA ASP A 378 18.32 -33.65 8.02
C ASP A 378 17.78 -32.23 8.31
N ARG A 379 18.41 -31.19 7.74
CA ARG A 379 17.91 -29.80 7.82
C ARG A 379 16.55 -29.64 7.15
N ASP A 380 16.42 -30.10 5.91
CA ASP A 380 15.19 -29.98 5.11
C ASP A 380 14.03 -30.78 5.72
N LYS A 381 14.29 -31.95 6.29
CA LYS A 381 13.29 -32.74 7.00
C LYS A 381 12.74 -31.99 8.21
N LEU A 382 13.61 -31.35 8.98
CA LEU A 382 13.21 -30.53 10.12
C LEU A 382 12.42 -29.30 9.65
N ALA A 383 12.94 -28.59 8.65
CA ALA A 383 12.31 -27.40 8.07
C ALA A 383 10.91 -27.70 7.49
N TYR A 384 10.76 -28.82 6.78
CA TYR A 384 9.49 -29.29 6.23
C TYR A 384 8.42 -29.51 7.31
N GLY A 385 8.80 -30.04 8.47
CA GLY A 385 7.89 -30.24 9.60
C GLY A 385 7.30 -28.92 10.13
N PHE A 386 8.10 -27.85 10.16
CA PHE A 386 7.62 -26.52 10.55
C PHE A 386 6.86 -25.84 9.42
N LEU A 387 7.34 -25.92 8.18
CA LEU A 387 6.69 -25.33 7.02
C LEU A 387 5.26 -25.85 6.82
N THR A 388 5.05 -27.16 6.93
CA THR A 388 3.72 -27.78 6.80
C THR A 388 2.75 -27.33 7.88
N LYS A 389 3.23 -27.16 9.12
CA LYS A 389 2.41 -26.65 10.23
C LYS A 389 2.11 -25.15 10.09
N TYR A 390 3.05 -24.37 9.58
CA TYR A 390 2.82 -22.98 9.19
C TYR A 390 1.69 -22.89 8.15
N GLU A 391 1.80 -23.64 7.04
CA GLU A 391 0.80 -23.62 5.98
C GLU A 391 -0.57 -24.13 6.45
N SER A 392 -0.58 -25.16 7.31
CA SER A 392 -1.81 -25.65 7.93
C SER A 392 -2.44 -24.62 8.85
N GLY A 393 -1.65 -23.91 9.66
CA GLY A 393 -2.15 -22.86 10.56
C GLY A 393 -2.79 -21.70 9.79
N ILE A 394 -2.14 -21.25 8.71
CA ILE A 394 -2.70 -20.26 7.77
C ILE A 394 -4.02 -20.76 7.18
N ASN A 395 -4.05 -22.00 6.70
CA ASN A 395 -5.24 -22.59 6.09
C ASN A 395 -6.41 -22.65 7.08
N THR A 396 -6.20 -23.26 8.24
CA THR A 396 -7.23 -23.37 9.29
C THR A 396 -7.74 -22.00 9.72
N PHE A 397 -6.83 -21.05 10.00
CA PHE A 397 -7.24 -19.73 10.46
C PHE A 397 -8.02 -18.96 9.39
N SER A 398 -7.59 -19.02 8.12
CA SER A 398 -8.29 -18.34 7.02
C SER A 398 -9.74 -18.81 6.82
N HIS A 399 -10.03 -20.08 7.12
CA HIS A 399 -11.39 -20.63 7.09
C HIS A 399 -12.20 -20.34 8.34
N GLU A 400 -11.55 -20.09 9.48
CA GLU A 400 -12.21 -19.78 10.76
C GLU A 400 -12.74 -18.33 10.80
N ILE A 401 -12.04 -17.38 10.16
CA ILE A 401 -12.29 -15.93 10.32
C ILE A 401 -13.25 -15.32 9.28
N LEU A 402 -14.19 -16.10 8.75
CA LEU A 402 -15.07 -15.67 7.64
C LEU A 402 -16.23 -14.77 8.07
N SER A 403 -16.40 -14.48 9.36
CA SER A 403 -17.42 -13.54 9.86
C SER A 403 -16.88 -12.71 11.05
N PRO A 404 -17.46 -11.53 11.35
CA PRO A 404 -17.05 -10.74 12.51
C PRO A 404 -17.13 -11.49 13.83
N LYS A 405 -18.21 -12.28 14.01
CA LYS A 405 -18.40 -13.12 15.20
C LYS A 405 -17.33 -14.21 15.31
N SER A 406 -17.05 -14.90 14.21
CA SER A 406 -16.01 -15.95 14.20
C SER A 406 -14.62 -15.38 14.44
N CYS A 407 -14.34 -14.18 13.90
CA CYS A 407 -13.12 -13.43 14.22
C CYS A 407 -13.04 -13.15 15.72
N PHE A 408 -14.11 -12.63 16.32
CA PHE A 408 -14.16 -12.35 17.76
C PHE A 408 -13.93 -13.59 18.62
N GLU A 409 -14.57 -14.71 18.30
CA GLU A 409 -14.41 -15.98 19.04
C GLU A 409 -12.97 -16.52 18.93
N SER A 410 -12.40 -16.48 17.72
CA SER A 410 -11.03 -16.92 17.45
C SER A 410 -10.00 -16.01 18.14
N ALA A 411 -10.11 -14.71 17.94
CA ALA A 411 -9.25 -13.71 18.59
C ALA A 411 -9.32 -13.83 20.11
N SER A 412 -10.51 -14.01 20.71
CA SER A 412 -10.66 -14.21 22.15
C SER A 412 -9.78 -15.35 22.67
N LYS A 413 -9.81 -16.52 22.01
CA LYS A 413 -8.97 -17.67 22.36
C LYS A 413 -7.48 -17.35 22.21
N ALA A 414 -7.08 -16.68 21.13
CA ALA A 414 -5.69 -16.27 20.92
C ALA A 414 -5.19 -15.28 21.99
N PHE A 415 -6.02 -14.32 22.41
CA PHE A 415 -5.68 -13.35 23.45
C PHE A 415 -5.65 -13.94 24.86
N GLU A 416 -6.43 -15.00 25.11
CA GLU A 416 -6.38 -15.78 26.34
C GLU A 416 -5.14 -16.66 26.41
N GLU A 417 -4.79 -17.35 25.32
CA GLU A 417 -3.57 -18.16 25.25
C GLU A 417 -2.31 -17.29 25.34
N GLY A 418 -2.30 -16.16 24.63
CA GLY A 418 -1.13 -15.30 24.49
C GLY A 418 -0.05 -15.92 23.59
N TYR A 419 0.99 -15.14 23.29
CA TYR A 419 2.09 -15.60 22.42
C TYR A 419 3.42 -15.65 23.16
N SER A 420 4.16 -16.74 22.97
CA SER A 420 5.52 -16.94 23.46
C SER A 420 6.33 -17.71 22.43
N LYS A 421 7.59 -17.29 22.23
CA LYS A 421 8.53 -17.98 21.33
C LYS A 421 9.05 -19.31 21.89
N LEU A 422 8.89 -19.51 23.20
CA LEU A 422 9.45 -20.64 23.95
C LEU A 422 8.55 -21.87 23.91
N VAL A 423 7.23 -21.69 23.87
CA VAL A 423 6.25 -22.78 23.97
C VAL A 423 5.39 -22.79 22.71
N ALA A 424 5.22 -23.96 22.10
CA ALA A 424 4.40 -24.11 20.91
C ALA A 424 2.92 -23.85 21.25
N PRO A 425 2.27 -22.85 20.63
CA PRO A 425 0.87 -22.53 20.90
C PRO A 425 -0.09 -23.45 20.12
N LYS A 426 -1.32 -23.54 20.61
CA LYS A 426 -2.41 -24.34 20.04
C LYS A 426 -3.26 -23.55 19.04
N HIS A 427 -3.49 -22.26 19.28
CA HIS A 427 -4.30 -21.44 18.41
C HIS A 427 -3.72 -21.37 16.99
N PRO A 428 -4.51 -21.55 15.90
CA PRO A 428 -3.99 -21.70 14.54
C PRO A 428 -3.03 -20.61 14.09
N ILE A 429 -3.38 -19.32 14.29
CA ILE A 429 -2.53 -18.20 13.85
C ILE A 429 -1.24 -18.05 14.68
N LEU A 430 -1.32 -18.33 15.98
CA LEU A 430 -0.16 -18.28 16.87
C LEU A 430 0.79 -19.44 16.54
N SER A 431 0.22 -20.60 16.20
CA SER A 431 0.97 -21.76 15.75
C SER A 431 1.63 -21.49 14.41
N ALA A 432 0.94 -20.82 13.47
CA ALA A 432 1.54 -20.41 12.21
C ALA A 432 2.76 -19.50 12.44
N GLU A 433 2.65 -18.46 13.26
CA GLU A 433 3.78 -17.59 13.62
C GLU A 433 4.93 -18.36 14.24
N TRP A 434 4.65 -19.19 15.24
CA TRP A 434 5.68 -19.96 15.93
C TRP A 434 6.42 -20.91 14.97
N ASN A 435 5.70 -21.60 14.08
CA ASN A 435 6.30 -22.49 13.09
C ASN A 435 7.06 -21.72 12.00
N TYR A 436 6.57 -20.54 11.59
CA TYR A 436 7.30 -19.62 10.72
C TYR A 436 8.66 -19.24 11.33
N GLU A 437 8.69 -18.83 12.60
CA GLU A 437 9.95 -18.47 13.28
C GLU A 437 10.92 -19.66 13.34
N LYS A 438 10.42 -20.87 13.65
CA LYS A 438 11.28 -22.07 13.66
C LYS A 438 11.81 -22.40 12.27
N TYR A 439 10.98 -22.32 11.24
CA TYR A 439 11.39 -22.51 9.86
C TYR A 439 12.46 -21.48 9.45
N ARG A 440 12.26 -20.20 9.79
CA ARG A 440 13.23 -19.11 9.56
C ARG A 440 14.57 -19.40 10.23
N ASN A 441 14.56 -19.77 11.50
CA ASN A 441 15.79 -20.05 12.25
C ASN A 441 16.60 -21.23 11.68
N ILE A 442 15.96 -22.17 10.98
CA ILE A 442 16.64 -23.33 10.38
C ILE A 442 17.23 -22.99 9.01
N MET A 443 16.53 -22.17 8.23
CA MET A 443 16.85 -21.93 6.82
C MET A 443 17.67 -20.67 6.58
N SER A 444 17.53 -19.67 7.46
CA SER A 444 18.22 -18.38 7.35
C SER A 444 19.73 -18.55 7.52
N LYS A 445 20.51 -17.89 6.65
CA LYS A 445 21.97 -17.74 6.80
C LYS A 445 22.35 -16.37 7.36
N GLY A 446 21.37 -15.47 7.53
CA GLY A 446 21.56 -14.15 8.14
C GLY A 446 22.02 -13.09 7.15
N ALA A 447 21.89 -13.34 5.84
CA ALA A 447 22.15 -12.32 4.84
C ALA A 447 21.00 -11.28 4.81
N SER A 448 21.34 -10.00 4.64
CA SER A 448 20.37 -8.89 4.76
C SER A 448 19.31 -8.88 3.66
N ASP A 449 19.62 -9.45 2.50
CA ASP A 449 18.72 -9.55 1.36
C ASP A 449 17.69 -10.70 1.50
N GLU A 450 17.85 -11.61 2.48
CA GLU A 450 16.87 -12.65 2.79
C GLU A 450 15.52 -12.09 3.26
N ASP A 451 15.49 -10.87 3.78
CA ASP A 451 14.27 -10.22 4.28
C ASP A 451 13.18 -10.11 3.21
N ALA A 452 13.54 -10.08 1.92
CA ALA A 452 12.57 -10.15 0.82
C ALA A 452 11.74 -11.44 0.88
N PHE A 453 12.39 -12.60 1.08
CA PHE A 453 11.71 -13.89 1.22
C PHE A 453 10.99 -14.00 2.57
N TRP A 454 11.65 -13.63 3.67
CA TRP A 454 11.08 -13.77 5.00
C TRP A 454 9.87 -12.87 5.22
N GLY A 455 9.87 -11.67 4.62
CA GLY A 455 8.73 -10.76 4.60
C GLY A 455 7.53 -11.36 3.86
N LEU A 456 7.73 -12.01 2.71
CA LEU A 456 6.64 -12.71 2.00
C LEU A 456 6.02 -13.82 2.84
N MET A 457 6.83 -14.58 3.56
CA MET A 457 6.36 -15.69 4.39
C MET A 457 5.64 -15.21 5.66
N GLU A 458 6.04 -14.07 6.23
CA GLU A 458 5.39 -13.52 7.43
C GLU A 458 4.07 -12.80 7.11
N SER A 459 3.98 -12.20 5.91
CA SER A 459 2.88 -11.29 5.55
C SER A 459 1.48 -11.92 5.58
N PRO A 460 1.27 -13.20 5.19
CA PRO A 460 -0.01 -13.87 5.38
C PRO A 460 -0.48 -13.87 6.84
N ILE A 461 0.43 -14.07 7.80
CA ILE A 461 0.11 -14.08 9.24
C ILE A 461 -0.33 -12.69 9.66
N LYS A 462 0.49 -11.68 9.34
CA LYS A 462 0.23 -10.27 9.69
C LYS A 462 -1.11 -9.81 9.15
N PHE A 463 -1.39 -10.06 7.87
CA PHE A 463 -2.65 -9.64 7.25
C PHE A 463 -3.87 -10.34 7.88
N LEU A 464 -3.85 -11.67 8.01
CA LEU A 464 -4.98 -12.42 8.57
C LEU A 464 -5.24 -12.03 10.03
N TRP A 465 -4.17 -11.86 10.82
CA TRP A 465 -4.28 -11.45 12.21
C TRP A 465 -4.84 -10.03 12.33
N HIS A 466 -4.28 -9.08 11.57
CA HIS A 466 -4.78 -7.71 11.51
C HIS A 466 -6.26 -7.65 11.16
N PHE A 467 -6.64 -8.30 10.06
CA PHE A 467 -8.03 -8.37 9.60
C PHE A 467 -8.95 -8.92 10.70
N CYS A 468 -8.61 -10.05 11.32
CA CYS A 468 -9.38 -10.66 12.39
C CYS A 468 -9.52 -9.73 13.62
N VAL A 469 -8.45 -9.03 14.01
CA VAL A 469 -8.46 -8.06 15.12
C VAL A 469 -9.35 -6.86 14.81
N GLN A 470 -9.35 -6.34 13.58
CA GLN A 470 -10.25 -5.27 13.15
C GLN A 470 -11.71 -5.72 13.13
N GLU A 471 -12.00 -6.89 12.55
CA GLU A 471 -13.35 -7.48 12.56
C GLU A 471 -13.88 -7.71 13.99
N THR A 472 -13.00 -8.14 14.90
CA THR A 472 -13.30 -8.28 16.34
C THR A 472 -13.68 -6.95 16.97
N ALA A 473 -13.01 -5.85 16.59
CA ALA A 473 -13.33 -4.51 17.07
C ALA A 473 -14.75 -4.10 16.64
N PHE A 474 -15.10 -4.29 15.36
CA PHE A 474 -16.44 -4.01 14.85
C PHE A 474 -17.51 -4.84 15.56
N TYR A 475 -17.24 -6.11 15.83
CA TYR A 475 -18.17 -6.96 16.55
C TYR A 475 -18.36 -6.51 18.01
N LEU A 476 -17.29 -6.08 18.70
CA LEU A 476 -17.40 -5.51 20.04
C LEU A 476 -18.20 -4.20 20.04
N GLN A 477 -18.06 -3.37 19.01
CA GLN A 477 -18.88 -2.15 18.85
C GLN A 477 -20.36 -2.51 18.71
N GLU A 478 -20.70 -3.50 17.89
CA GLU A 478 -22.08 -4.00 17.73
C GLU A 478 -22.65 -4.52 19.05
N LEU A 479 -21.88 -5.33 19.80
CA LEU A 479 -22.28 -5.81 21.13
C LEU A 479 -22.48 -4.66 22.12
N TRP A 480 -21.64 -3.62 22.07
CA TRP A 480 -21.80 -2.45 22.92
C TRP A 480 -23.07 -1.67 22.58
N GLU A 481 -23.37 -1.49 21.30
CA GLU A 481 -24.61 -0.85 20.84
C GLU A 481 -25.84 -1.63 21.29
N LYS A 482 -25.85 -2.93 21.04
CA LYS A 482 -26.98 -3.82 21.31
C LYS A 482 -27.22 -4.08 22.79
N ASP A 483 -26.17 -4.43 23.53
CA ASP A 483 -26.33 -4.97 24.90
C ASP A 483 -26.14 -3.90 25.99
N VAL A 484 -25.61 -2.73 25.62
CA VAL A 484 -25.29 -1.64 26.57
C VAL A 484 -25.96 -0.31 26.20
N LEU A 485 -25.82 0.18 24.96
CA LEU A 485 -26.40 1.48 24.59
C LEU A 485 -27.93 1.43 24.49
N ALA A 486 -28.49 0.37 23.93
CA ALA A 486 -29.94 0.20 23.83
C ALA A 486 -30.66 0.27 25.19
N GLU A 487 -29.99 -0.17 26.27
CA GLU A 487 -30.53 -0.19 27.64
C GLU A 487 -30.56 1.20 28.30
N VAL A 488 -29.83 2.17 27.75
CA VAL A 488 -29.72 3.51 28.31
C VAL A 488 -30.19 4.60 27.35
N GLU A 489 -30.65 4.22 26.17
CA GLU A 489 -31.16 5.13 25.16
C GLU A 489 -32.46 5.81 25.65
N GLY A 490 -32.57 7.12 25.42
CA GLY A 490 -33.72 7.92 25.86
C GLY A 490 -33.80 8.20 27.37
N LEU A 491 -32.92 7.60 28.20
CA LEU A 491 -32.93 7.81 29.64
C LEU A 491 -32.20 9.12 30.05
N PRO A 492 -32.66 9.79 31.13
CA PRO A 492 -31.89 10.86 31.77
C PRO A 492 -30.49 10.39 32.20
N SER A 493 -29.51 11.30 32.15
CA SER A 493 -28.09 10.95 32.33
C SER A 493 -27.77 10.28 33.67
N ASN A 494 -28.46 10.63 34.76
CA ASN A 494 -28.28 9.99 36.06
C ASN A 494 -28.74 8.52 36.04
N ARG A 495 -29.93 8.24 35.51
CA ARG A 495 -30.47 6.88 35.41
C ARG A 495 -29.64 6.00 34.48
N ALA A 496 -29.17 6.56 33.37
CA ALA A 496 -28.22 5.90 32.48
C ALA A 496 -26.91 5.53 33.22
N MET A 497 -26.33 6.45 34.00
CA MET A 497 -25.10 6.16 34.75
C MET A 497 -25.31 5.11 35.86
N GLU A 498 -26.48 5.07 36.49
CA GLU A 498 -26.82 4.04 37.48
C GLU A 498 -26.84 2.64 36.85
N ILE A 499 -27.54 2.46 35.71
CA ILE A 499 -27.62 1.19 34.97
C ILE A 499 -26.24 0.74 34.49
N LEU A 500 -25.37 1.67 34.10
CA LEU A 500 -24.03 1.33 33.62
C LEU A 500 -23.03 1.05 34.74
N LEU A 501 -23.02 1.87 35.80
CA LEU A 501 -21.96 1.88 36.81
C LEU A 501 -22.33 1.16 38.11
N GLY A 502 -23.60 0.83 38.31
CA GLY A 502 -24.11 0.15 39.50
C GLY A 502 -23.45 -1.20 39.79
N GLN A 503 -23.88 -1.88 40.87
CA GLN A 503 -23.17 -3.09 41.31
C GLN A 503 -23.14 -4.21 40.25
N GLN A 504 -24.23 -4.36 39.51
CA GLN A 504 -24.37 -5.27 38.36
C GLN A 504 -24.41 -4.49 37.03
N GLY A 505 -23.78 -3.31 36.99
CA GLY A 505 -23.93 -2.39 35.86
C GLY A 505 -23.40 -2.95 34.54
N LYS A 506 -24.07 -2.61 33.44
CA LYS A 506 -23.79 -3.15 32.09
C LYS A 506 -22.35 -2.92 31.62
N LEU A 507 -21.70 -1.83 32.06
CA LEU A 507 -20.28 -1.58 31.77
C LEU A 507 -19.38 -2.69 32.34
N TRP A 508 -19.66 -3.14 33.57
CA TRP A 508 -18.84 -4.16 34.22
C TRP A 508 -19.07 -5.51 33.57
N SER A 509 -20.32 -5.86 33.26
CA SER A 509 -20.67 -7.07 32.53
C SER A 509 -20.00 -7.12 31.15
N PHE A 510 -19.95 -5.98 30.43
CA PHE A 510 -19.23 -5.90 29.16
C PHE A 510 -17.72 -6.11 29.33
N LEU A 511 -17.10 -5.48 30.33
CA LEU A 511 -15.66 -5.56 30.61
C LEU A 511 -15.22 -6.93 31.17
N SER A 512 -16.10 -7.68 31.83
CA SER A 512 -15.83 -9.03 32.33
C SER A 512 -16.34 -10.14 31.42
N GLY A 513 -17.18 -9.81 30.44
CA GLY A 513 -17.65 -10.72 29.40
C GLY A 513 -16.96 -10.44 28.07
N PRO A 514 -17.63 -9.85 27.06
CA PRO A 514 -17.09 -9.70 25.70
C PRO A 514 -15.71 -9.05 25.61
N ALA A 515 -15.41 -8.02 26.40
CA ALA A 515 -14.13 -7.33 26.32
C ALA A 515 -13.01 -7.98 27.15
N ALA A 516 -13.32 -8.95 28.03
CA ALA A 516 -12.36 -9.50 28.99
C ALA A 516 -11.10 -10.12 28.36
N PRO A 517 -11.16 -10.83 27.21
CA PRO A 517 -9.96 -11.35 26.56
C PRO A 517 -8.98 -10.24 26.17
N PHE A 518 -9.47 -9.06 25.79
CA PHE A 518 -8.69 -7.99 25.15
C PHE A 518 -8.17 -6.93 26.11
N VAL A 519 -8.68 -6.87 27.35
CA VAL A 519 -8.23 -5.90 28.35
C VAL A 519 -7.62 -6.57 29.58
N LYS A 520 -6.66 -5.91 30.21
CA LYS A 520 -6.12 -6.27 31.52
C LYS A 520 -6.32 -5.15 32.53
N ARG A 521 -6.69 -5.51 33.75
CA ARG A 521 -6.82 -4.56 34.86
C ARG A 521 -5.43 -4.17 35.39
N LYS A 522 -5.17 -2.88 35.61
CA LYS A 522 -3.92 -2.39 36.20
C LYS A 522 -4.19 -1.57 37.47
N GLY A 523 -4.66 -2.23 38.53
CA GLY A 523 -4.88 -1.61 39.85
C GLY A 523 -5.68 -0.31 39.79
N ARG A 524 -5.12 0.79 40.31
CA ARG A 524 -5.70 2.15 40.27
C ARG A 524 -5.57 2.86 38.91
N ARG A 525 -4.75 2.34 37.98
CA ARG A 525 -4.48 2.96 36.66
C ARG A 525 -5.58 2.69 35.62
N GLY A 526 -6.55 1.82 35.91
CA GLY A 526 -7.67 1.50 35.02
C GLY A 526 -7.43 0.24 34.19
N TYR A 527 -7.81 0.28 32.91
CA TYR A 527 -7.67 -0.83 31.96
C TYR A 527 -6.56 -0.55 30.95
N GLN A 528 -5.85 -1.60 30.54
CA GLN A 528 -4.88 -1.56 29.44
C GLN A 528 -5.26 -2.62 28.40
N LEU A 529 -4.95 -2.34 27.14
CA LEU A 529 -5.12 -3.31 26.07
C LEU A 529 -4.07 -4.42 26.20
N LYS A 530 -4.49 -5.66 25.93
CA LYS A 530 -3.55 -6.76 25.71
C LYS A 530 -3.03 -6.68 24.28
N VAL A 531 -1.80 -7.17 24.07
CA VAL A 531 -1.13 -7.19 22.77
C VAL A 531 -0.74 -8.64 22.48
N VAL A 532 -1.10 -9.13 21.30
CA VAL A 532 -0.74 -10.45 20.78
C VAL A 532 -0.29 -10.28 19.34
N LEU A 533 0.86 -10.88 18.99
CA LEU A 533 1.52 -10.70 17.68
C LEU A 533 1.66 -9.22 17.27
N GLY A 534 1.99 -8.35 18.23
CA GLY A 534 2.18 -6.93 17.98
C GLY A 534 0.89 -6.10 17.85
N GLU A 535 -0.28 -6.73 17.87
CA GLU A 535 -1.57 -6.04 17.72
C GLU A 535 -2.44 -6.10 18.97
N SER A 536 -3.29 -5.09 19.12
CA SER A 536 -4.34 -5.01 20.12
C SER A 536 -5.64 -4.59 19.45
N VAL A 537 -6.77 -5.11 19.94
CA VAL A 537 -8.08 -4.60 19.50
C VAL A 537 -8.15 -3.09 19.73
N PRO A 538 -8.42 -2.27 18.70
CA PRO A 538 -8.28 -0.81 18.73
C PRO A 538 -9.40 -0.11 19.51
N LEU A 539 -9.56 -0.43 20.80
CA LEU A 539 -10.55 0.22 21.66
C LEU A 539 -10.17 1.69 21.89
N ASN A 540 -11.17 2.56 21.78
CA ASN A 540 -11.03 4.00 21.90
C ASN A 540 -10.53 4.40 23.30
N THR A 541 -9.59 5.33 23.36
CA THR A 541 -9.07 5.89 24.61
C THR A 541 -10.16 6.54 25.47
N ASN A 542 -11.20 7.11 24.84
CA ASN A 542 -12.38 7.67 25.51
C ASN A 542 -13.16 6.57 26.25
N PHE A 543 -13.30 5.38 25.67
CA PHE A 543 -13.95 4.24 26.31
C PHE A 543 -13.13 3.74 27.51
N LEU A 544 -11.82 3.59 27.35
CA LEU A 544 -10.94 3.19 28.47
C LEU A 544 -10.94 4.22 29.61
N SER A 545 -10.98 5.53 29.26
CA SER A 545 -11.12 6.61 30.23
C SER A 545 -12.49 6.58 30.91
N PHE A 546 -13.57 6.29 30.17
CA PHE A 546 -14.91 6.10 30.70
C PHE A 546 -14.92 4.97 31.73
N ALA A 547 -14.35 3.80 31.40
CA ALA A 547 -14.24 2.68 32.32
C ALA A 547 -13.44 3.00 33.59
N LYS A 548 -12.30 3.69 33.44
CA LYS A 548 -11.47 4.15 34.57
C LYS A 548 -12.25 5.09 35.50
N ARG A 549 -12.95 6.08 34.91
CA ARG A 549 -13.75 7.08 35.63
C ARG A 549 -14.97 6.46 36.29
N GLY A 550 -15.65 5.54 35.63
CA GLY A 550 -16.79 4.80 36.15
C GLY A 550 -16.46 4.07 37.45
N LYS A 551 -15.24 3.51 37.59
CA LYS A 551 -14.81 2.84 38.82
C LYS A 551 -14.65 3.80 39.99
N ALA A 552 -14.10 4.99 39.74
CA ALA A 552 -13.95 6.03 40.75
C ALA A 552 -15.30 6.67 41.12
N GLY A 553 -16.23 6.73 40.17
CA GLY A 553 -17.58 7.26 40.36
C GLY A 553 -18.58 6.28 40.99
N ARG A 554 -18.33 4.96 40.92
CA ARG A 554 -19.25 3.91 41.38
C ARG A 554 -19.75 4.12 42.81
N GLY A 555 -18.87 4.51 43.73
CA GLY A 555 -19.25 4.72 45.14
C GLY A 555 -20.08 5.99 45.39
N VAL A 556 -20.08 6.97 44.46
CA VAL A 556 -20.77 8.26 44.63
C VAL A 556 -22.05 8.36 43.81
N VAL A 557 -22.09 7.69 42.65
CA VAL A 557 -23.28 7.63 41.78
C VAL A 557 -24.34 6.68 42.34
N THR A 558 -23.96 5.75 43.23
CA THR A 558 -24.91 4.86 43.92
C THR A 558 -24.83 5.05 45.43
N GLY A 559 -25.93 5.51 46.04
CA GLY A 559 -26.09 5.56 47.50
C GLY A 559 -26.26 6.95 48.11
N THR A 560 -26.66 6.98 49.38
CA THR A 560 -26.80 8.19 50.20
C THR A 560 -25.45 8.52 50.86
N HIS A 561 -25.05 9.79 50.80
CA HIS A 561 -23.80 10.31 51.37
C HIS A 561 -24.08 11.29 52.49
N THR A 562 -23.56 10.99 53.68
CA THR A 562 -23.71 11.88 54.84
C THR A 562 -22.52 12.85 54.91
N VAL A 563 -22.82 14.15 54.95
CA VAL A 563 -21.84 15.21 55.15
C VAL A 563 -22.17 15.97 56.42
N HIS A 564 -21.25 15.94 57.38
CA HIS A 564 -21.35 16.74 58.59
C HIS A 564 -20.93 18.18 58.28
N ILE A 565 -21.80 19.14 58.58
CA ILE A 565 -21.58 20.57 58.35
C ILE A 565 -21.65 21.32 59.67
N GLU A 566 -20.56 21.96 60.07
CA GLU A 566 -20.49 22.87 61.22
C GLU A 566 -20.40 24.31 60.72
N THR A 567 -21.24 25.18 61.26
CA THR A 567 -21.31 26.60 60.91
C THR A 567 -20.32 27.43 61.72
N LEU A 568 -19.76 28.46 61.08
CA LEU A 568 -18.93 29.48 61.71
C LEU A 568 -19.56 30.86 61.47
N PRO A 569 -19.24 31.89 62.27
CA PRO A 569 -19.79 33.23 62.09
C PRO A 569 -19.63 33.74 60.65
N THR A 570 -20.74 34.22 60.08
CA THR A 570 -20.75 34.85 58.76
C THR A 570 -20.46 36.34 58.95
N ASP A 571 -19.46 36.86 58.23
CA ASP A 571 -18.98 38.23 58.46
C ASP A 571 -18.99 39.07 57.18
N ALA A 572 -19.06 40.38 57.35
CA ALA A 572 -18.92 41.35 56.26
C ALA A 572 -17.49 41.94 56.26
N ASN A 573 -17.16 42.74 55.24
CA ASN A 573 -15.92 43.53 55.26
C ASN A 573 -15.86 44.47 56.47
N VAL A 574 -14.63 44.80 56.89
CA VAL A 574 -14.37 45.86 57.88
C VAL A 574 -15.06 47.16 57.43
N GLY A 575 -15.70 47.83 58.38
CA GLY A 575 -16.42 49.10 58.16
C GLY A 575 -17.84 48.97 57.59
N ALA A 576 -18.38 47.75 57.41
CA ALA A 576 -19.80 47.57 57.10
C ALA A 576 -20.68 48.04 58.27
N ARG A 577 -21.76 48.77 57.97
CA ARG A 577 -22.71 49.30 58.98
C ARG A 577 -23.60 48.20 59.56
N LEU A 578 -23.97 47.23 58.72
CA LEU A 578 -24.73 46.05 59.12
C LEU A 578 -23.93 44.79 58.81
N LYS A 579 -24.06 43.80 59.71
CA LYS A 579 -23.49 42.46 59.53
C LYS A 579 -24.60 41.43 59.30
N PRO A 580 -24.30 40.31 58.62
CA PRO A 580 -25.22 39.19 58.54
C PRO A 580 -25.61 38.69 59.93
N HIS A 581 -26.90 38.58 60.20
CA HIS A 581 -27.43 38.09 61.48
C HIS A 581 -27.95 36.66 61.38
N GLU A 582 -28.27 36.19 60.16
CA GLU A 582 -28.65 34.79 59.91
C GLU A 582 -28.05 34.32 58.57
N THR A 583 -27.52 33.10 58.57
CA THR A 583 -27.17 32.35 57.35
C THR A 583 -27.87 31.00 57.37
N ARG A 584 -28.64 30.69 56.32
CA ARG A 584 -29.43 29.48 56.20
C ARG A 584 -28.97 28.66 55.00
N LEU A 585 -28.60 27.41 55.25
CA LEU A 585 -28.29 26.41 54.24
C LEU A 585 -29.44 25.41 54.15
N VAL A 586 -29.97 25.19 52.95
CA VAL A 586 -31.07 24.26 52.68
C VAL A 586 -30.65 23.31 51.58
N LEU A 587 -30.83 22.02 51.80
CA LEU A 587 -30.77 20.96 50.79
C LEU A 587 -32.18 20.43 50.57
N LYS A 588 -32.65 20.49 49.34
CA LYS A 588 -33.94 19.91 48.96
C LYS A 588 -33.72 18.57 48.29
N CYS A 589 -34.48 17.59 48.78
CA CYS A 589 -34.59 16.29 48.17
C CYS A 589 -36.07 15.92 48.01
N SER A 590 -36.39 14.98 47.10
CA SER A 590 -37.73 14.43 46.92
C SER A 590 -38.25 13.73 48.17
N THR A 591 -37.34 13.24 49.03
CA THR A 591 -37.65 12.63 50.33
C THR A 591 -37.85 13.64 51.46
N GLY A 592 -37.54 14.93 51.25
CA GLY A 592 -37.68 15.97 52.27
C GLY A 592 -36.62 17.07 52.19
N VAL A 593 -36.77 18.08 53.05
CA VAL A 593 -35.88 19.25 53.11
C VAL A 593 -35.00 19.20 54.35
N GLN A 594 -33.69 19.32 54.17
CA GLN A 594 -32.70 19.39 55.24
C GLN A 594 -32.20 20.83 55.37
N LYS A 595 -32.10 21.35 56.61
CA LYS A 595 -31.79 22.76 56.86
C LYS A 595 -30.79 22.96 58.00
N LEU A 596 -29.92 23.95 57.86
CA LEU A 596 -28.98 24.40 58.88
C LEU A 596 -29.01 25.93 58.96
N ILE A 597 -29.42 26.44 60.11
CA ILE A 597 -29.56 27.88 60.38
C ILE A 597 -28.47 28.31 61.36
N ASN A 598 -27.73 29.34 60.99
CA ASN A 598 -26.61 29.91 61.74
C ASN A 598 -26.91 31.36 62.11
N TYR A 599 -27.09 31.63 63.40
CA TYR A 599 -27.23 32.98 63.96
C TYR A 599 -25.90 33.54 64.48
N ASN A 600 -24.78 33.18 63.82
CA ASN A 600 -23.40 33.44 64.23
C ASN A 600 -22.91 32.70 65.49
N TYR A 601 -23.50 31.54 65.78
CA TYR A 601 -23.06 30.63 66.83
C TYR A 601 -22.77 29.23 66.26
N PRO A 602 -21.81 28.47 66.83
CA PRO A 602 -21.51 27.12 66.37
C PRO A 602 -22.76 26.23 66.40
N ARG A 603 -23.15 25.76 65.21
CA ARG A 603 -24.28 24.86 64.99
C ARG A 603 -23.86 23.84 63.95
N SER A 604 -24.18 22.56 64.17
CA SER A 604 -23.87 21.49 63.24
C SER A 604 -25.10 20.70 62.86
N ALA A 605 -25.09 20.12 61.66
CA ALA A 605 -26.06 19.13 61.20
C ALA A 605 -25.42 18.19 60.19
N ASP A 606 -25.96 16.97 60.11
CA ASP A 606 -25.63 16.02 59.07
C ASP A 606 -26.59 16.20 57.89
N PHE A 607 -26.01 16.26 56.69
CA PHE A 607 -26.74 16.36 55.44
C PHE A 607 -26.60 15.06 54.67
N GLU A 608 -27.70 14.38 54.43
CA GLU A 608 -27.80 13.21 53.59
C GLU A 608 -28.08 13.62 52.15
N TRP A 609 -27.13 13.40 51.26
CA TRP A 609 -27.29 13.69 49.84
C TRP A 609 -27.34 12.41 49.03
N ASN A 610 -28.33 12.33 48.14
CA ASN A 610 -28.46 11.27 47.15
C ASN A 610 -28.72 11.92 45.78
N PRO A 611 -27.98 11.55 44.72
CA PRO A 611 -28.12 12.17 43.40
C PRO A 611 -29.50 11.98 42.75
N ASP A 612 -30.27 10.96 43.14
CA ASP A 612 -31.59 10.65 42.58
C ASP A 612 -32.73 11.40 43.27
N SER A 613 -32.53 11.79 44.53
CA SER A 613 -33.55 12.51 45.29
C SER A 613 -33.21 13.98 45.47
N CYS A 614 -31.96 14.40 45.50
CA CYS A 614 -31.55 15.76 45.85
C CYS A 614 -31.10 16.60 44.64
N ASP A 615 -31.78 17.71 44.40
CA ASP A 615 -31.63 18.51 43.17
C ASP A 615 -31.43 20.02 43.40
N GLU A 616 -31.56 20.52 44.63
CA GLU A 616 -31.39 21.94 44.92
C GLU A 616 -30.69 22.20 46.26
N VAL A 617 -29.73 23.14 46.24
CA VAL A 617 -29.15 23.75 47.44
C VAL A 617 -29.39 25.24 47.42
N ILE A 618 -29.92 25.77 48.52
CA ILE A 618 -30.18 27.18 48.71
C ILE A 618 -29.35 27.68 49.90
N LEU A 619 -28.47 28.64 49.63
CA LEU A 619 -27.78 29.41 50.65
C LEU A 619 -28.43 30.80 50.74
N GLN A 620 -28.99 31.13 51.90
CA GLN A 620 -29.57 32.44 52.19
C GLN A 620 -28.76 33.15 53.26
N ILE A 621 -28.53 34.44 53.08
CA ILE A 621 -27.80 35.29 54.03
C ILE A 621 -28.68 36.51 54.30
N MET A 622 -29.10 36.69 55.55
CA MET A 622 -29.98 37.78 55.98
C MET A 622 -29.14 38.91 56.58
N VAL A 623 -29.31 40.12 56.06
CA VAL A 623 -28.60 41.33 56.51
C VAL A 623 -29.57 42.49 56.57
N GLY A 624 -29.79 43.07 57.75
CA GLY A 624 -30.85 44.08 57.92
C GLY A 624 -32.20 43.54 57.42
N ASP A 625 -32.80 44.23 56.45
CA ASP A 625 -34.06 43.86 55.81
C ASP A 625 -33.91 43.10 54.48
N VAL A 626 -32.68 42.71 54.08
CA VAL A 626 -32.44 41.99 52.81
C VAL A 626 -32.07 40.52 53.01
N VAL A 627 -32.52 39.69 52.07
CA VAL A 627 -32.15 38.28 51.97
C VAL A 627 -31.36 38.05 50.68
N LEU A 628 -30.08 37.71 50.82
CA LEU A 628 -29.21 37.35 49.71
C LEU A 628 -29.34 35.85 49.46
N THR A 629 -29.74 35.44 48.26
CA THR A 629 -29.97 34.02 47.94
C THR A 629 -29.03 33.54 46.84
N LYS A 630 -28.27 32.49 47.11
CA LYS A 630 -27.49 31.73 46.13
C LYS A 630 -28.11 30.34 45.97
N ARG A 631 -28.45 29.97 44.74
CA ARG A 631 -29.01 28.65 44.39
C ARG A 631 -28.00 27.83 43.60
N TYR A 632 -27.93 26.55 43.93
CA TYR A 632 -27.28 25.50 43.16
C TYR A 632 -28.39 24.53 42.74
N GLN A 633 -28.43 24.15 41.47
CA GLN A 633 -29.53 23.35 40.90
C GLN A 633 -28.99 22.13 40.15
N GLY A 634 -29.85 21.12 40.02
CA GLY A 634 -29.57 19.85 39.39
C GLY A 634 -28.89 18.86 40.33
N VAL A 635 -28.67 17.63 39.83
CA VAL A 635 -28.08 16.54 40.61
C VAL A 635 -26.70 16.86 41.21
N GLU A 636 -25.94 17.80 40.61
CA GLU A 636 -24.65 18.26 41.14
C GLU A 636 -24.78 19.44 42.13
N ALA A 637 -25.97 19.84 42.57
CA ALA A 637 -26.20 21.03 43.39
C ALA A 637 -25.38 21.03 44.69
N PHE A 638 -25.50 19.96 45.49
CA PHE A 638 -24.83 19.85 46.77
C PHE A 638 -23.32 19.63 46.66
N PRO A 639 -22.83 18.74 45.78
CA PRO A 639 -21.39 18.66 45.55
C PRO A 639 -20.79 19.97 44.99
N SER A 640 -21.53 20.73 44.16
CA SER A 640 -21.07 22.02 43.64
C SER A 640 -20.95 23.08 44.72
N PHE A 641 -21.91 23.11 45.66
CA PHE A 641 -21.81 23.89 46.88
C PHE A 641 -20.56 23.50 47.69
N LEU A 642 -20.34 22.22 47.96
CA LEU A 642 -19.15 21.75 48.70
C LEU A 642 -17.84 22.17 48.03
N ARG A 643 -17.77 22.11 46.69
CA ARG A 643 -16.62 22.56 45.90
C ARG A 643 -16.39 24.06 46.01
N ASP A 644 -17.44 24.87 46.01
CA ASP A 644 -17.36 26.32 46.19
C ASP A 644 -16.78 26.68 47.57
N PHE A 645 -17.03 25.84 48.57
CA PHE A 645 -16.51 25.97 49.92
C PHE A 645 -15.36 25.01 50.25
N ARG A 646 -14.61 24.51 49.25
CA ARG A 646 -13.55 23.49 49.45
C ARG A 646 -12.47 23.86 50.48
N TYR A 647 -12.29 25.15 50.75
CA TYR A 647 -11.35 25.68 51.75
C TYR A 647 -12.05 26.13 53.05
N GLY A 648 -13.28 25.66 53.29
CA GLY A 648 -14.11 26.00 54.44
C GLY A 648 -14.69 27.42 54.42
N LYS A 649 -14.50 28.20 53.35
CA LYS A 649 -15.06 29.55 53.22
C LYS A 649 -15.32 29.96 51.78
N LYS A 650 -16.34 30.80 51.59
CA LYS A 650 -16.63 31.50 50.33
C LYS A 650 -16.86 32.97 50.62
N THR A 651 -16.17 33.84 49.89
CA THR A 651 -16.39 35.28 49.95
C THR A 651 -17.20 35.71 48.74
N PHE A 652 -18.41 36.20 48.99
CA PHE A 652 -19.30 36.80 48.02
C PHE A 652 -19.06 38.31 47.92
N LYS A 653 -19.19 38.86 46.72
CA LYS A 653 -19.12 40.28 46.40
C LYS A 653 -20.53 40.79 46.06
N ARG A 654 -20.75 42.11 46.10
CA ARG A 654 -22.04 42.73 45.71
C ARG A 654 -22.58 42.22 44.36
N LYS A 655 -21.69 42.05 43.38
CA LYS A 655 -22.05 41.56 42.03
C LYS A 655 -22.62 40.13 42.01
N ASP A 656 -22.40 39.34 43.05
CA ASP A 656 -22.96 37.99 43.16
C ASP A 656 -24.45 38.04 43.54
N PHE A 657 -24.96 39.21 43.96
CA PHE A 657 -26.36 39.47 44.34
C PHE A 657 -26.90 40.73 43.66
N PRO A 658 -27.08 40.71 42.32
CA PRO A 658 -27.39 41.92 41.55
C PRO A 658 -28.68 42.62 41.99
N LYS A 659 -29.70 41.85 42.40
CA LYS A 659 -31.00 42.40 42.87
C LYS A 659 -30.89 43.19 44.17
N GLN A 660 -29.90 42.91 45.01
CA GLN A 660 -29.71 43.55 46.33
C GLN A 660 -28.46 44.45 46.35
N ALA A 661 -27.79 44.65 45.21
CA ALA A 661 -26.50 45.34 45.14
C ALA A 661 -26.54 46.78 45.68
N SER A 662 -27.63 47.53 45.41
CA SER A 662 -27.82 48.91 45.90
C SER A 662 -27.98 48.96 47.43
N LYS A 663 -28.84 48.11 48.00
CA LYS A 663 -28.98 48.02 49.46
C LYS A 663 -27.69 47.55 50.16
N LEU A 664 -26.95 46.62 49.56
CA LEU A 664 -25.64 46.22 50.08
C LEU A 664 -24.62 47.37 50.06
N ALA A 665 -24.68 48.26 49.05
CA ALA A 665 -23.89 49.49 49.02
C ALA A 665 -24.25 50.43 50.18
N GLU A 666 -25.54 50.66 50.44
CA GLU A 666 -26.04 51.48 51.55
C GLU A 666 -25.56 50.95 52.92
N TYR A 667 -25.49 49.62 53.08
CA TYR A 667 -24.97 48.97 54.29
C TYR A 667 -23.44 48.99 54.40
N GLY A 668 -22.73 49.57 53.43
CA GLY A 668 -21.27 49.58 53.39
C GLY A 668 -20.65 48.21 53.12
N ILE A 669 -21.43 47.26 52.60
CA ILE A 669 -21.02 45.86 52.38
C ILE A 669 -20.44 45.72 50.98
N LYS A 670 -19.12 45.56 50.91
CA LYS A 670 -18.36 45.20 49.70
C LYS A 670 -18.28 43.68 49.53
N THR A 671 -18.11 42.95 50.62
CA THR A 671 -17.96 41.50 50.64
C THR A 671 -18.61 40.87 51.86
N ILE A 672 -19.13 39.65 51.70
CA ILE A 672 -19.62 38.79 52.78
C ILE A 672 -18.86 37.46 52.72
N THR A 673 -18.32 37.00 53.84
CA THR A 673 -17.61 35.73 53.93
C THR A 673 -18.41 34.75 54.78
N VAL A 674 -18.92 33.71 54.12
CA VAL A 674 -19.57 32.57 54.76
C VAL A 674 -18.53 31.49 55.01
N LYS A 675 -18.56 30.89 56.20
CA LYS A 675 -17.58 29.89 56.66
C LYS A 675 -18.28 28.64 57.18
N TYR A 676 -17.75 27.48 56.82
CA TYR A 676 -18.19 26.16 57.27
C TYR A 676 -16.98 25.27 57.54
N LYS A 677 -17.12 24.31 58.46
CA LYS A 677 -16.25 23.13 58.52
C LYS A 677 -17.04 21.94 58.05
N PHE A 678 -16.41 21.08 57.27
CA PHE A 678 -17.04 19.90 56.70
C PHE A 678 -16.29 18.63 57.11
N ARG A 679 -17.02 17.56 57.42
CA ARG A 679 -16.49 16.18 57.52
C ARG A 679 -17.30 15.27 56.59
N GLY A 680 -16.65 14.32 55.93
CA GLY A 680 -17.29 13.43 54.94
C GLY A 680 -17.48 14.01 53.52
N HIS A 681 -17.17 15.29 53.30
CA HIS A 681 -17.38 15.99 52.01
C HIS A 681 -16.35 15.68 50.89
N LEU A 682 -15.14 15.23 51.22
CA LEU A 682 -14.05 15.07 50.24
C LEU A 682 -14.38 14.08 49.10
N PRO A 683 -15.00 12.91 49.34
CA PRO A 683 -15.43 12.02 48.26
C PRO A 683 -16.38 12.68 47.24
N LEU A 684 -17.31 13.53 47.70
CA LEU A 684 -18.27 14.23 46.84
C LEU A 684 -17.61 15.28 45.97
N ILE A 685 -16.64 16.03 46.52
CA ILE A 685 -15.86 17.03 45.76
C ILE A 685 -14.94 16.34 44.74
N ASN A 686 -14.29 15.26 45.13
CA ASN A 686 -13.34 14.54 44.28
C ASN A 686 -14.01 13.83 43.10
N VAL A 687 -15.29 13.48 43.21
CA VAL A 687 -15.99 12.71 42.16
C VAL A 687 -16.73 13.58 41.14
N LEU A 688 -17.11 14.82 41.47
CA LEU A 688 -17.70 15.77 40.51
C LEU A 688 -16.85 16.07 39.27
N GLY A 689 -15.53 15.93 39.38
CA GLY A 689 -14.60 16.06 38.25
C GLY A 689 -14.24 14.73 37.57
N VAL A 690 -14.68 13.60 38.14
CA VAL A 690 -14.15 12.26 37.81
C VAL A 690 -15.24 11.30 37.33
N ALA A 691 -16.51 11.44 37.71
CA ALA A 691 -17.57 10.60 37.16
C ALA A 691 -17.78 10.88 35.66
N PRO A 692 -17.94 9.85 34.81
CA PRO A 692 -18.17 10.06 33.39
C PRO A 692 -19.56 10.66 33.15
N ARG A 693 -19.64 11.66 32.28
CA ARG A 693 -20.87 12.43 31.99
C ARG A 693 -21.64 11.96 30.77
N ARG A 694 -20.96 11.24 29.88
CA ARG A 694 -21.52 10.77 28.61
C ARG A 694 -21.07 9.33 28.39
N VAL A 695 -22.03 8.49 28.00
CA VAL A 695 -21.76 7.14 27.56
C VAL A 695 -21.05 7.21 26.21
N PRO A 696 -19.89 6.56 26.03
CA PRO A 696 -19.25 6.49 24.73
C PRO A 696 -20.18 5.76 23.76
N ARG A 697 -20.62 6.43 22.69
CA ARG A 697 -21.35 5.76 21.60
C ARG A 697 -20.41 4.87 20.79
N GLN A 698 -19.20 5.33 20.56
CA GLN A 698 -18.15 4.60 19.86
C GLN A 698 -17.06 4.17 20.84
N ILE A 699 -16.79 2.86 20.88
CA ILE A 699 -15.79 2.23 21.74
C ILE A 699 -14.57 1.73 20.99
N ILE A 700 -14.57 1.83 19.66
CA ILE A 700 -13.42 1.52 18.79
C ILE A 700 -12.86 2.77 18.12
N SER A 701 -11.61 2.69 17.68
CA SER A 701 -10.92 3.74 16.92
C SER A 701 -10.98 3.34 15.46
N VAL A 702 -11.89 3.94 14.67
CA VAL A 702 -11.98 3.67 13.23
C VAL A 702 -10.99 4.60 12.52
N SER A 703 -10.07 4.06 11.73
CA SER A 703 -9.28 4.88 10.79
C SER A 703 -10.20 5.34 9.66
N GLU A 704 -10.18 6.63 9.34
CA GLU A 704 -11.04 7.31 8.34
C GLU A 704 -11.05 6.68 6.93
N GLN A 705 -10.21 5.69 6.62
CA GLN A 705 -10.21 5.00 5.32
C GLN A 705 -11.26 3.90 5.16
N GLN A 706 -12.03 3.55 6.20
CA GLN A 706 -13.07 2.50 6.14
C GLN A 706 -14.48 3.02 6.46
N GLY A 707 -14.64 4.34 6.55
CA GLY A 707 -15.81 5.00 7.11
C GLY A 707 -16.72 5.69 6.12
N GLU A 708 -16.82 5.25 4.86
CA GLU A 708 -17.90 5.71 3.97
C GLU A 708 -18.45 4.55 3.12
N SER A 709 -19.29 3.73 3.76
CA SER A 709 -20.44 3.14 3.06
C SER A 709 -21.69 3.75 3.71
N GLY A 710 -22.02 4.97 3.28
CA GLY A 710 -23.20 5.69 3.74
C GLY A 710 -24.45 5.24 3.00
N LYS A 711 -25.50 4.99 3.81
CA LYS A 711 -26.91 4.67 3.52
C LYS A 711 -27.27 3.22 3.24
#